data_AF-T0RHW9-F1
#
_entry.id   AF-T0RHW9-F1
#
_cell.length_a   1.000
_cell.length_b   1.000
_cell.length_c   1.000
_cell.angle_alpha   90.00
_cell.angle_beta   90.00
_cell.angle_gamma   90.00
#
_symmetry.space_group_name_H-M   'P 1'
#
loop_
_entity.id
_entity.type
_entity.pdbx_description
1 polymer ?
#
loop_
_entity_poly.entity_id
_entity_poly.type
_entity_poly.pdbx_seq_one_letter_code
_entity_poly.pdbx_strand_id
1 'polypeptide(L)'
;MTVSDTTPASSTPSCAYADDAAAGSCAFESTNKPADGASIGRASTSATIGAYATYIGNLHRNTYASYIRLHELEKVWGLWSYVSPTQTMPFEPIESVSAPLSEPVALSPAPGPLYRVAPALSSFEITLRLLLEFMDVNVGATVESTAPRFRRHRPYVNHASRVDAVMRNLSAQLLMMRTVMDMDLAAVNDKAQIAAMYDLTRDGSKESLALDGHWWWRDSAPNASFPPHELLQRVSGLLSCHFSGLPFGPGLGASDGLHLPYDKLVLPTHTRAHCTQDEDDQDFVEDHFFATVHQITEAWCCVMERQLDVAQFDLDHLDLNASTAVNAAVLTRVARRYRFACQIWEYLIDHISILSEMDAADYLTLKLHLHGASGGQSVRLRQLGRRIAHLMPLAPTCLVGVAQRSTVDPTSLVDMLHVLSQVRSEKPEDETEKHDLVATIQTMFASRVSPGAQCIQIVQAIQMLENAVRRFYFGHQHLAIMVLGAGAAGTQELTVKMLERGWKDANRYLSCEHAKEQLSSSLDAAQLAVDKSFKGRIIRTLSEGARQRHRELKQRVQWQQLMCPRSAMAVEVAAKPVAELGVKTTSPFRPYFARSLALQDPQALHFSTYGMGLAPDVSFDSVVGTHRLLASTLNESWDHVFAHDVPTAAAYIKQALGVASAAYHINFGSNCHEFLLRLLSCHPHGKALRVLTSDAEFLSFSRQMDALPHHTVETIALTPFETYGARLAAAAANGIYDVVYASVVYSNFQFRLSDASIASVATALPTSSMFILDVAQTLENVPLALPSQFPHLFVIGSGIKHATAGPGLGFIAFPSTTSWTPANTGWIADLSVLSPTHVPTKVVGYTPDLKFQGGTPGFHYALRQWNDVQAFYASHNWTIQLRHAYVLRLQDRFFARLGKVFSASTTQRATQDPATISNAFVLQHSQAAAIQEYLTQPARRPATSTSRLVFHCDVRKKTSLRLGFGIQHVVADVDALADIVIEAHAILATPEPLTLVV
;
A
#
# COMPACT_ATOMS: atom_id res chain seq x y z
N MET A 1 -27.57 -75.09 32.55
CA MET A 1 -28.92 -74.69 32.98
C MET A 1 -29.11 -73.26 32.50
N THR A 2 -29.77 -73.01 31.36
CA THR A 2 -31.24 -72.96 31.18
C THR A 2 -31.90 -71.98 32.14
N VAL A 3 -32.81 -71.07 31.78
CA VAL A 3 -33.55 -70.75 30.55
C VAL A 3 -34.31 -69.43 30.84
N SER A 4 -34.58 -68.67 29.77
CA SER A 4 -35.62 -67.63 29.53
C SER A 4 -36.05 -66.60 30.61
N ASP A 5 -36.23 -65.33 30.20
CA ASP A 5 -37.58 -64.84 29.83
C ASP A 5 -37.61 -63.47 29.12
N THR A 6 -38.25 -63.53 27.95
CA THR A 6 -38.93 -62.58 27.04
C THR A 6 -39.27 -61.13 27.45
N THR A 7 -39.03 -60.18 26.52
CA THR A 7 -39.98 -59.18 25.89
C THR A 7 -39.22 -57.96 25.30
N PRO A 8 -39.79 -57.15 24.38
CA PRO A 8 -40.33 -57.45 23.06
C PRO A 8 -39.56 -56.73 21.92
N ALA A 9 -39.85 -57.12 20.67
CA ALA A 9 -39.31 -56.55 19.44
C ALA A 9 -39.51 -55.03 19.34
N SER A 10 -38.42 -54.27 19.18
CA SER A 10 -38.47 -52.91 18.64
C SER A 10 -38.10 -52.96 17.16
N SER A 11 -39.12 -52.78 16.34
CA SER A 11 -39.02 -52.27 14.99
C SER A 11 -38.34 -50.90 14.98
N THR A 12 -37.65 -50.62 13.88
CA THR A 12 -37.00 -49.36 13.43
C THR A 12 -35.65 -48.96 14.04
N PRO A 13 -34.69 -48.48 13.22
CA PRO A 13 -34.40 -48.83 11.83
C PRO A 13 -32.91 -49.16 11.61
N SER A 14 -32.66 -50.16 10.76
CA SER A 14 -31.37 -50.29 10.08
C SER A 14 -31.07 -48.98 9.37
N CYS A 15 -29.86 -48.46 9.59
CA CYS A 15 -29.29 -47.36 8.82
C CYS A 15 -29.60 -47.56 7.32
N ALA A 16 -30.39 -46.66 6.74
CA ALA A 16 -30.88 -46.71 5.36
C ALA A 16 -29.80 -46.36 4.31
N TYR A 17 -28.54 -46.75 4.56
CA TYR A 17 -27.42 -46.54 3.63
C TYR A 17 -26.53 -47.77 3.44
N ALA A 18 -27.03 -48.96 3.81
CA ALA A 18 -26.57 -50.21 3.19
C ALA A 18 -27.55 -50.54 2.06
N ASP A 19 -27.03 -50.58 0.84
CA ASP A 19 -27.73 -50.85 -0.43
C ASP A 19 -28.67 -49.75 -0.93
N ASP A 20 -28.10 -48.66 -1.45
CA ASP A 20 -28.68 -47.99 -2.62
C ASP A 20 -27.57 -47.43 -3.52
N ALA A 21 -27.08 -48.33 -4.39
CA ALA A 21 -26.36 -47.99 -5.60
C ALA A 21 -27.35 -47.40 -6.64
N ALA A 22 -28.01 -46.29 -6.33
CA ALA A 22 -28.86 -45.54 -7.27
C ALA A 22 -29.35 -44.19 -6.68
N ALA A 23 -28.48 -43.19 -6.56
CA ALA A 23 -28.95 -41.79 -6.41
C ALA A 23 -27.89 -40.75 -6.81
N GLY A 24 -28.07 -40.15 -7.99
CA GLY A 24 -27.63 -38.77 -8.26
C GLY A 24 -26.16 -38.51 -8.58
N SER A 25 -25.49 -39.41 -9.32
CA SER A 25 -24.23 -39.02 -9.97
C SER A 25 -24.53 -37.92 -10.99
N CYS A 26 -23.91 -36.74 -10.84
CA CYS A 26 -23.69 -35.84 -11.96
C CYS A 26 -22.59 -36.43 -12.86
N ALA A 27 -22.88 -37.62 -13.41
CA ALA A 27 -22.08 -38.30 -14.41
C ALA A 27 -22.65 -37.90 -15.78
N PHE A 28 -21.74 -37.52 -16.67
CA PHE A 28 -22.03 -37.36 -18.08
C PHE A 28 -22.33 -38.76 -18.65
N GLU A 29 -23.53 -38.96 -19.16
CA GLU A 29 -23.91 -40.19 -19.86
C GLU A 29 -23.11 -40.26 -21.17
N SER A 30 -22.21 -41.23 -21.30
CA SER A 30 -21.34 -41.41 -22.47
C SER A 30 -22.03 -42.08 -23.67
N THR A 31 -23.37 -42.18 -23.66
CA THR A 31 -24.13 -43.00 -24.62
C THR A 31 -24.77 -42.23 -25.75
N ASN A 32 -24.83 -40.89 -25.70
CA ASN A 32 -25.07 -40.08 -26.89
C ASN A 32 -23.74 -39.66 -27.51
N LYS A 33 -23.04 -40.64 -28.12
CA LYS A 33 -22.12 -40.32 -29.21
C LYS A 33 -22.94 -39.65 -30.31
N PRO A 34 -22.62 -38.41 -30.74
CA PRO A 34 -23.02 -37.99 -32.06
C PRO A 34 -22.51 -39.07 -33.02
N ALA A 35 -23.41 -39.62 -33.83
CA ALA A 35 -23.06 -40.50 -34.93
C ALA A 35 -22.40 -39.64 -36.01
N ASP A 36 -21.17 -39.22 -35.73
CA ASP A 36 -20.12 -38.74 -36.61
C ASP A 36 -19.00 -38.23 -35.71
N GLY A 37 -17.76 -38.63 -35.99
CA GLY A 37 -16.57 -38.35 -35.18
C GLY A 37 -16.16 -36.87 -35.12
N ALA A 38 -17.03 -35.99 -34.65
CA ALA A 38 -16.81 -34.55 -34.49
C ALA A 38 -16.64 -34.18 -33.01
N SER A 39 -15.43 -33.71 -32.68
CA SER A 39 -14.99 -32.95 -31.49
C SER A 39 -15.60 -33.31 -30.13
N ILE A 40 -14.79 -33.78 -29.19
CA ILE A 40 -15.02 -33.64 -27.75
C ILE A 40 -15.28 -32.14 -27.50
N GLY A 41 -16.56 -31.80 -27.30
CA GLY A 41 -17.13 -30.55 -27.79
C GLY A 41 -16.70 -29.30 -27.03
N ARG A 42 -16.60 -28.19 -27.78
CA ARG A 42 -16.62 -26.81 -27.30
C ARG A 42 -17.96 -26.51 -26.63
N ALA A 43 -18.24 -27.16 -25.51
CA ALA A 43 -19.40 -26.84 -24.70
C ALA A 43 -19.19 -25.43 -24.13
N SER A 44 -20.17 -24.55 -24.36
CA SER A 44 -20.33 -23.34 -23.54
C SER A 44 -20.11 -23.72 -22.08
N THR A 45 -19.13 -23.08 -21.44
CA THR A 45 -18.77 -23.22 -20.03
C THR A 45 -19.89 -22.80 -19.10
N SER A 46 -20.82 -22.00 -19.62
CA SER A 46 -22.05 -21.69 -18.95
C SER A 46 -23.04 -22.84 -19.05
N ALA A 47 -23.61 -23.25 -17.91
CA ALA A 47 -24.64 -24.29 -17.90
C ALA A 47 -25.82 -23.89 -18.79
N THR A 48 -26.22 -24.81 -19.67
CA THR A 48 -27.50 -24.67 -20.38
C THR A 48 -28.63 -24.61 -19.37
N ILE A 49 -29.72 -23.94 -19.72
CA ILE A 49 -30.92 -23.85 -18.86
C ILE A 49 -31.34 -25.24 -18.36
N GLY A 50 -31.31 -26.27 -19.21
CA GLY A 50 -31.63 -27.65 -18.83
C GLY A 50 -30.63 -28.30 -17.86
N ALA A 51 -29.32 -28.10 -18.05
CA ALA A 51 -28.29 -28.61 -17.14
C ALA A 51 -28.33 -27.89 -15.78
N TYR A 52 -28.62 -26.59 -15.80
CA TYR A 52 -28.79 -25.75 -14.62
C TYR A 52 -30.06 -26.13 -13.83
N ALA A 53 -31.21 -26.25 -14.50
CA ALA A 53 -32.48 -26.65 -13.88
C ALA A 53 -32.41 -28.06 -13.27
N THR A 54 -31.80 -29.01 -13.99
CA THR A 54 -31.53 -30.36 -13.47
C THR A 54 -30.65 -30.33 -12.23
N TYR A 55 -29.59 -29.52 -12.26
CA TYR A 55 -28.67 -29.38 -11.13
C TYR A 55 -29.36 -28.80 -9.88
N ILE A 56 -30.11 -27.71 -10.03
CA ILE A 56 -30.89 -27.09 -8.95
C ILE A 56 -31.97 -28.04 -8.43
N GLY A 57 -32.64 -28.78 -9.32
CA GLY A 57 -33.63 -29.81 -8.96
C GLY A 57 -33.06 -30.95 -8.12
N ASN A 58 -31.78 -31.29 -8.33
CA ASN A 58 -31.08 -32.37 -7.62
C ASN A 58 -30.41 -31.94 -6.30
N LEU A 59 -30.38 -30.64 -5.97
CA LEU A 59 -29.87 -30.19 -4.67
C LEU A 59 -30.75 -30.73 -3.54
N HIS A 60 -30.15 -30.99 -2.38
CA HIS A 60 -30.91 -31.25 -1.15
C HIS A 60 -31.66 -29.98 -0.72
N ARG A 61 -32.97 -30.11 -0.46
CA ARG A 61 -33.83 -29.00 0.00
C ARG A 61 -33.64 -28.76 1.50
N ASN A 62 -32.42 -28.46 1.93
CA ASN A 62 -32.22 -27.92 3.27
C ASN A 62 -32.29 -26.38 3.21
N THR A 63 -32.83 -25.77 4.26
CA THR A 63 -32.92 -24.32 4.48
C THR A 63 -31.56 -23.64 4.29
N TYR A 64 -30.48 -24.32 4.68
CA TYR A 64 -29.10 -23.85 4.67
C TYR A 64 -28.41 -23.80 3.28
N ALA A 65 -29.03 -24.34 2.22
CA ALA A 65 -28.56 -24.21 0.83
C ALA A 65 -29.29 -23.10 0.05
N SER A 66 -30.04 -22.24 0.75
CA SER A 66 -30.86 -21.17 0.18
C SER A 66 -30.06 -20.22 -0.73
N TYR A 67 -28.78 -19.98 -0.44
CA TYR A 67 -27.89 -19.11 -1.24
C TYR A 67 -27.69 -19.58 -2.69
N ILE A 68 -27.83 -20.88 -2.96
CA ILE A 68 -27.79 -21.45 -4.32
C ILE A 68 -29.18 -21.61 -4.92
N ARG A 69 -30.19 -21.67 -4.05
CA ARG A 69 -31.60 -21.98 -4.35
C ARG A 69 -32.51 -20.77 -4.42
N LEU A 70 -31.99 -19.55 -4.44
CA LEU A 70 -32.78 -18.32 -4.59
C LEU A 70 -33.56 -18.23 -5.94
N HIS A 71 -33.68 -19.37 -6.63
CA HIS A 71 -34.28 -19.79 -7.90
C HIS A 71 -33.70 -19.16 -9.17
N GLU A 72 -32.89 -18.13 -9.01
CA GLU A 72 -32.74 -17.16 -10.06
C GLU A 72 -31.30 -16.63 -10.11
N LEU A 73 -30.25 -17.32 -9.60
CA LEU A 73 -28.86 -16.83 -9.34
C LEU A 73 -28.35 -15.69 -10.24
N GLU A 74 -28.48 -15.81 -11.57
CA GLU A 74 -28.10 -14.73 -12.50
C GLU A 74 -29.12 -13.60 -12.61
N LYS A 75 -30.41 -13.91 -12.53
CA LYS A 75 -31.44 -12.88 -12.41
C LYS A 75 -31.16 -12.08 -11.13
N VAL A 76 -30.91 -12.74 -10.00
CA VAL A 76 -30.57 -12.11 -8.70
C VAL A 76 -29.41 -11.11 -8.78
N TRP A 77 -28.44 -11.35 -9.66
CA TRP A 77 -27.20 -10.60 -9.69
C TRP A 77 -26.84 -10.06 -11.06
N GLY A 78 -27.48 -8.93 -11.36
CA GLY A 78 -27.02 -8.08 -12.44
C GLY A 78 -27.69 -8.49 -13.74
N LEU A 79 -28.37 -7.54 -14.39
CA LEU A 79 -29.03 -7.63 -15.71
C LEU A 79 -30.54 -7.92 -15.69
N TRP A 80 -31.23 -7.56 -14.61
CA TRP A 80 -32.67 -7.79 -14.46
C TRP A 80 -33.55 -7.23 -15.59
N SER A 81 -33.14 -6.12 -16.21
CA SER A 81 -33.87 -5.51 -17.34
C SER A 81 -33.39 -5.97 -18.72
N TYR A 82 -32.58 -7.03 -18.80
CA TYR A 82 -32.00 -7.52 -20.05
C TYR A 82 -32.23 -9.01 -20.24
N VAL A 83 -32.14 -9.46 -21.50
CA VAL A 83 -32.09 -10.89 -21.84
C VAL A 83 -30.66 -11.34 -22.15
N SER A 84 -30.43 -12.64 -22.06
CA SER A 84 -29.16 -13.22 -22.50
C SER A 84 -28.84 -12.87 -23.96
N PRO A 85 -27.61 -12.41 -24.26
CA PRO A 85 -27.13 -12.24 -25.63
C PRO A 85 -27.27 -13.49 -26.49
N THR A 86 -27.19 -14.67 -25.87
CA THR A 86 -27.27 -15.96 -26.57
C THR A 86 -28.65 -16.62 -26.45
N GLN A 87 -29.57 -16.07 -25.64
CA GLN A 87 -30.88 -16.66 -25.29
C GLN A 87 -30.85 -18.09 -24.71
N THR A 88 -29.65 -18.67 -24.51
CA THR A 88 -29.42 -20.03 -24.01
C THR A 88 -29.01 -20.08 -22.53
N MET A 89 -28.94 -18.91 -21.88
CA MET A 89 -28.51 -18.73 -20.49
C MET A 89 -29.71 -18.54 -19.55
N PRO A 90 -29.61 -18.95 -18.27
CA PRO A 90 -30.75 -19.03 -17.35
C PRO A 90 -31.27 -17.68 -16.81
N PHE A 91 -30.68 -16.54 -17.16
CA PHE A 91 -31.27 -15.26 -16.77
C PHE A 91 -32.40 -14.84 -17.72
N GLU A 92 -33.59 -15.34 -17.44
CA GLU A 92 -34.81 -14.66 -17.87
C GLU A 92 -34.98 -13.40 -17.01
N PRO A 93 -35.32 -12.25 -17.62
CA PRO A 93 -35.58 -11.02 -16.89
C PRO A 93 -36.72 -11.24 -15.89
N ILE A 94 -36.70 -10.59 -14.73
CA ILE A 94 -37.89 -10.59 -13.88
C ILE A 94 -39.01 -9.89 -14.66
N GLU A 95 -40.19 -10.51 -14.73
CA GLU A 95 -41.44 -9.84 -15.03
C GLU A 95 -41.67 -8.75 -13.97
N SER A 96 -41.14 -7.54 -14.21
CA SER A 96 -41.03 -6.52 -13.16
C SER A 96 -42.39 -6.19 -12.55
N VAL A 97 -42.51 -6.47 -11.26
CA VAL A 97 -43.01 -5.55 -10.23
C VAL A 97 -43.69 -4.29 -10.81
N SER A 98 -45.02 -4.33 -10.85
CA SER A 98 -45.94 -3.18 -10.92
C SER A 98 -45.81 -2.18 -12.09
N ALA A 99 -45.90 -2.65 -13.34
CA ALA A 99 -46.54 -1.88 -14.41
C ALA A 99 -47.79 -2.62 -14.88
N PRO A 100 -48.95 -1.95 -15.09
CA PRO A 100 -50.16 -2.62 -15.57
C PRO A 100 -49.89 -3.22 -16.96
N LEU A 101 -49.90 -4.56 -17.01
CA LEU A 101 -49.80 -5.36 -18.22
C LEU A 101 -50.87 -4.94 -19.22
N SER A 102 -50.48 -4.13 -20.19
CA SER A 102 -51.24 -3.90 -21.42
C SER A 102 -50.39 -4.07 -22.68
N GLU A 103 -49.06 -4.14 -22.57
CA GLU A 103 -48.18 -4.53 -23.68
C GLU A 103 -46.99 -5.37 -23.17
N PRO A 104 -46.59 -6.43 -23.90
CA PRO A 104 -45.37 -7.17 -23.58
C PRO A 104 -44.15 -6.26 -23.73
N VAL A 105 -43.37 -6.08 -22.65
CA VAL A 105 -42.14 -5.29 -22.69
C VAL A 105 -41.12 -6.03 -23.57
N ALA A 106 -40.77 -5.44 -24.72
CA ALA A 106 -39.72 -5.97 -25.58
C ALA A 106 -38.34 -5.68 -24.96
N LEU A 107 -37.72 -6.71 -24.37
CA LEU A 107 -36.43 -6.58 -23.67
C LEU A 107 -35.26 -6.75 -24.63
N SER A 108 -34.20 -5.96 -24.40
CA SER A 108 -33.00 -5.97 -25.24
C SER A 108 -31.92 -6.91 -24.69
N PRO A 109 -31.10 -7.53 -25.54
CA PRO A 109 -29.92 -8.27 -25.10
C PRO A 109 -28.96 -7.40 -24.29
N ALA A 110 -28.40 -7.94 -23.21
CA ALA A 110 -27.40 -7.24 -22.42
C ALA A 110 -26.15 -6.89 -23.27
N PRO A 111 -25.67 -5.64 -23.26
CA PRO A 111 -24.37 -5.32 -23.85
C PRO A 111 -23.26 -6.16 -23.21
N GLY A 112 -22.32 -6.66 -24.01
CA GLY A 112 -21.25 -7.55 -23.52
C GLY A 112 -20.45 -7.01 -22.31
N PRO A 113 -20.02 -5.73 -22.29
CA PRO A 113 -19.36 -5.13 -21.13
C PRO A 113 -20.24 -5.07 -19.88
N LEU A 114 -21.52 -4.72 -20.03
CA LEU A 114 -22.49 -4.79 -18.92
C LEU A 114 -22.65 -6.21 -18.42
N TYR A 115 -22.76 -7.18 -19.34
CA TYR A 115 -22.84 -8.59 -19.01
C TYR A 115 -21.67 -9.02 -18.12
N ARG A 116 -20.46 -8.51 -18.32
CA ARG A 116 -19.30 -8.87 -17.49
C ARG A 116 -19.25 -8.21 -16.11
N VAL A 117 -19.71 -6.96 -16.00
CA VAL A 117 -19.55 -6.17 -14.76
C VAL A 117 -20.75 -6.25 -13.82
N ALA A 118 -21.93 -6.60 -14.32
CA ALA A 118 -23.17 -6.57 -13.54
C ALA A 118 -23.15 -7.44 -12.26
N PRO A 119 -22.60 -8.68 -12.25
CA PRO A 119 -22.51 -9.45 -11.01
C PRO A 119 -21.59 -8.80 -9.97
N ALA A 120 -20.57 -8.07 -10.40
CA ALA A 120 -19.68 -7.34 -9.50
C ALA A 120 -20.40 -6.15 -8.84
N LEU A 121 -21.28 -5.46 -9.58
CA LEU A 121 -22.13 -4.39 -9.03
C LEU A 121 -23.13 -4.95 -8.01
N SER A 122 -23.75 -6.10 -8.30
CA SER A 122 -24.63 -6.77 -7.35
C SER A 122 -23.89 -7.25 -6.10
N SER A 123 -22.67 -7.80 -6.26
CA SER A 123 -21.79 -8.15 -5.14
C SER A 123 -21.49 -6.94 -4.25
N PHE A 124 -21.23 -5.77 -4.85
CA PHE A 124 -21.02 -4.53 -4.11
C PHE A 124 -22.25 -4.13 -3.28
N GLU A 125 -23.45 -4.18 -3.86
CA GLU A 125 -24.71 -3.90 -3.14
C GLU A 125 -24.94 -4.88 -1.98
N ILE A 126 -24.68 -6.17 -2.18
CA ILE A 126 -24.78 -7.22 -1.15
C ILE A 126 -23.74 -6.99 -0.04
N THR A 127 -22.54 -6.52 -0.40
CA THR A 127 -21.49 -6.19 0.56
C THR A 127 -21.86 -4.96 1.39
N LEU A 128 -22.54 -3.96 0.81
CA LEU A 128 -23.09 -2.82 1.56
C LEU A 128 -24.18 -3.25 2.54
N ARG A 129 -25.00 -4.22 2.16
CA ARG A 129 -25.97 -4.81 3.08
C ARG A 129 -25.26 -5.47 4.27
N LEU A 130 -24.23 -6.27 4.03
CA LEU A 130 -23.44 -6.88 5.10
C LEU A 130 -22.79 -5.83 6.03
N LEU A 131 -22.36 -4.70 5.45
CA LEU A 131 -21.88 -3.55 6.22
C LEU A 131 -22.96 -3.01 7.17
N LEU A 132 -24.21 -2.83 6.68
CA LEU A 132 -25.32 -2.37 7.52
C LEU A 132 -25.64 -3.34 8.66
N GLU A 133 -25.60 -4.65 8.39
CA GLU A 133 -25.77 -5.67 9.44
C GLU A 133 -24.69 -5.56 10.52
N PHE A 134 -23.43 -5.34 10.12
CA PHE A 134 -22.34 -5.12 11.07
C PHE A 134 -22.39 -3.76 11.78
N MET A 135 -23.23 -2.84 11.32
CA MET A 135 -23.59 -1.59 11.99
C MET A 135 -24.84 -1.72 12.89
N ASP A 136 -25.32 -2.95 13.15
CA ASP A 136 -26.54 -3.26 13.91
C ASP A 136 -27.85 -2.76 13.27
N VAL A 137 -27.82 -2.37 11.99
CA VAL A 137 -29.00 -1.97 11.25
C VAL A 137 -29.79 -3.23 10.89
N ASN A 138 -31.07 -3.27 11.26
CA ASN A 138 -31.94 -4.35 10.82
C ASN A 138 -32.25 -4.16 9.33
N VAL A 139 -31.72 -5.03 8.48
CA VAL A 139 -31.95 -4.98 7.02
C VAL A 139 -33.45 -5.05 6.69
N GLY A 140 -34.26 -5.76 7.47
CA GLY A 140 -35.72 -5.77 7.30
C GLY A 140 -36.34 -4.37 7.41
N ALA A 141 -35.81 -3.50 8.28
CA ALA A 141 -36.26 -2.12 8.44
C ALA A 141 -35.80 -1.18 7.31
N THR A 142 -34.97 -1.66 6.37
CA THR A 142 -34.66 -0.95 5.12
C THR A 142 -35.73 -1.16 4.05
N VAL A 143 -36.59 -2.18 4.21
CA VAL A 143 -37.67 -2.54 3.27
C VAL A 143 -39.04 -2.29 3.89
N GLU A 144 -39.26 -2.71 5.15
CA GLU A 144 -40.53 -2.59 5.86
C GLU A 144 -40.43 -1.59 7.01
N SER A 145 -41.16 -0.47 6.93
CA SER A 145 -41.06 0.62 7.92
C SER A 145 -41.55 0.26 9.33
N THR A 146 -42.33 -0.82 9.46
CA THR A 146 -42.87 -1.37 10.71
C THR A 146 -41.88 -2.29 11.43
N ALA A 147 -40.83 -2.77 10.74
CA ALA A 147 -39.81 -3.61 11.35
C ALA A 147 -38.93 -2.80 12.33
N PRO A 148 -38.41 -3.41 13.41
CA PRO A 148 -37.50 -2.73 14.33
C PRO A 148 -36.27 -2.21 13.60
N ARG A 149 -35.88 -0.93 13.77
CA ARG A 149 -34.73 -0.34 13.07
C ARG A 149 -33.39 -1.02 13.37
N PHE A 150 -33.23 -1.55 14.57
CA PHE A 150 -31.95 -2.09 15.03
C PHE A 150 -32.09 -3.55 15.45
N ARG A 151 -31.13 -4.38 15.03
CA ARG A 151 -31.00 -5.78 15.47
C ARG A 151 -30.10 -5.82 16.71
N ARG A 152 -30.28 -6.85 17.55
CA ARG A 152 -29.40 -7.10 18.71
C ARG A 152 -28.55 -8.33 18.43
N HIS A 153 -27.23 -8.21 18.55
CA HIS A 153 -26.28 -9.31 18.44
C HIS A 153 -25.82 -9.79 19.82
N ARG A 154 -25.16 -10.95 19.86
CA ARG A 154 -24.61 -11.50 21.10
C ARG A 154 -23.43 -10.63 21.59
N PRO A 155 -23.29 -10.38 22.91
CA PRO A 155 -22.33 -9.38 23.43
C PRO A 155 -20.84 -9.63 23.15
N TYR A 156 -20.45 -10.85 22.78
CA TYR A 156 -19.05 -11.21 22.54
C TYR A 156 -18.62 -11.08 21.07
N VAL A 157 -19.54 -10.73 20.17
CA VAL A 157 -19.22 -10.47 18.76
C VAL A 157 -18.57 -9.09 18.62
N ASN A 158 -17.36 -9.04 18.05
CA ASN A 158 -16.66 -7.77 17.82
C ASN A 158 -17.01 -7.19 16.43
N HIS A 159 -17.97 -6.27 16.41
CA HIS A 159 -18.45 -5.65 15.18
C HIS A 159 -17.43 -4.73 14.49
N ALA A 160 -16.48 -4.14 15.23
CA ALA A 160 -15.48 -3.24 14.64
C ALA A 160 -14.54 -3.97 13.66
N SER A 161 -14.06 -5.16 14.05
CA SER A 161 -13.20 -6.00 13.20
C SER A 161 -13.94 -6.45 11.93
N ARG A 162 -15.23 -6.78 12.06
CA ARG A 162 -16.10 -7.18 10.96
C ARG A 162 -16.30 -6.02 9.97
N VAL A 163 -16.55 -4.80 10.46
CA VAL A 163 -16.66 -3.58 9.63
C VAL A 163 -15.36 -3.30 8.87
N ASP A 164 -14.20 -3.40 9.51
CA ASP A 164 -12.91 -3.17 8.84
C ASP A 164 -12.65 -4.21 7.74
N ALA A 165 -13.03 -5.47 7.95
CA ALA A 165 -12.92 -6.51 6.94
C ALA A 165 -13.83 -6.25 5.72
N VAL A 166 -15.06 -5.81 5.96
CA VAL A 166 -15.98 -5.43 4.88
C VAL A 166 -15.48 -4.21 4.11
N MET A 167 -14.91 -3.21 4.78
CA MET A 167 -14.32 -2.05 4.10
C MET A 167 -13.12 -2.41 3.22
N ARG A 168 -12.28 -3.37 3.64
CA ARG A 168 -11.20 -3.92 2.79
C ARG A 168 -11.77 -4.62 1.56
N ASN A 169 -12.82 -5.43 1.74
CA ASN A 169 -13.50 -6.10 0.62
C ASN A 169 -14.11 -5.11 -0.36
N LEU A 170 -14.78 -4.06 0.10
CA LEU A 170 -15.37 -3.03 -0.78
C LEU A 170 -14.30 -2.37 -1.66
N SER A 171 -13.13 -2.04 -1.09
CA SER A 171 -12.01 -1.48 -1.87
C SER A 171 -11.47 -2.47 -2.91
N ALA A 172 -11.28 -3.74 -2.54
CA ALA A 172 -10.81 -4.78 -3.46
C ALA A 172 -11.80 -5.02 -4.62
N GLN A 173 -13.10 -5.10 -4.31
CA GLN A 173 -14.16 -5.26 -5.31
C GLN A 173 -14.20 -4.10 -6.31
N LEU A 174 -14.08 -2.85 -5.84
CA LEU A 174 -14.08 -1.68 -6.71
C LEU A 174 -12.83 -1.63 -7.62
N LEU A 175 -11.66 -2.00 -7.10
CA LEU A 175 -10.44 -2.13 -7.91
C LEU A 175 -10.58 -3.20 -9.00
N MET A 176 -11.15 -4.36 -8.67
CA MET A 176 -11.38 -5.43 -9.63
C MET A 176 -12.43 -5.04 -10.69
N MET A 177 -13.52 -4.37 -10.29
CA MET A 177 -14.50 -3.79 -11.23
C MET A 177 -13.84 -2.83 -12.21
N ARG A 178 -13.00 -1.92 -11.69
CA ARG A 178 -12.24 -0.99 -12.53
C ARG A 178 -11.38 -1.72 -13.55
N THR A 179 -10.71 -2.79 -13.13
CA THR A 179 -9.87 -3.60 -14.03
C THR A 179 -10.66 -4.23 -15.17
N VAL A 180 -11.89 -4.70 -14.91
CA VAL A 180 -12.81 -5.18 -15.96
C VAL A 180 -13.14 -4.06 -16.95
N MET A 181 -13.50 -2.88 -16.45
CA MET A 181 -13.83 -1.73 -17.30
C MET A 181 -12.65 -1.29 -18.17
N ASP A 182 -11.45 -1.21 -17.61
CA ASP A 182 -10.25 -0.84 -18.36
C ASP A 182 -9.89 -1.87 -19.45
N MET A 183 -10.16 -3.16 -19.24
CA MET A 183 -9.96 -4.18 -20.28
C MET A 183 -10.94 -4.02 -21.45
N ASP A 184 -12.17 -3.61 -21.16
CA ASP A 184 -13.21 -3.46 -22.16
C ASP A 184 -13.11 -2.13 -22.92
N LEU A 185 -12.60 -1.08 -22.28
CA LEU A 185 -12.37 0.24 -22.87
C LEU A 185 -11.03 0.35 -23.62
N ALA A 186 -10.13 -0.63 -23.50
CA ALA A 186 -8.76 -0.56 -24.03
C ALA A 186 -8.67 -0.25 -25.54
N ALA A 187 -9.69 -0.59 -26.33
CA ALA A 187 -9.73 -0.37 -27.78
C ALA A 187 -10.81 0.63 -28.22
N VAL A 188 -11.46 1.33 -27.29
CA VAL A 188 -12.64 2.16 -27.56
C VAL A 188 -12.46 3.55 -26.96
N ASN A 189 -12.36 4.56 -27.83
CA ASN A 189 -12.14 5.96 -27.42
C ASN A 189 -13.35 6.86 -27.72
N ASP A 190 -14.31 6.41 -28.53
CA ASP A 190 -15.50 7.18 -28.86
C ASP A 190 -16.54 7.14 -27.73
N LYS A 191 -16.92 8.32 -27.23
CA LYS A 191 -17.88 8.45 -26.14
C LYS A 191 -19.26 7.89 -26.48
N ALA A 192 -19.70 7.99 -27.74
CA ALA A 192 -20.99 7.44 -28.16
C ALA A 192 -20.96 5.90 -28.16
N GLN A 193 -19.87 5.31 -28.64
CA GLN A 193 -19.63 3.87 -28.58
C GLN A 193 -19.54 3.37 -27.13
N ILE A 194 -18.86 4.09 -26.24
CA ILE A 194 -18.78 3.74 -24.81
C ILE A 194 -20.16 3.82 -24.16
N ALA A 195 -20.96 4.84 -24.48
CA ALA A 195 -22.32 4.97 -23.99
C ALA A 195 -23.21 3.79 -24.41
N ALA A 196 -23.10 3.33 -25.66
CA ALA A 196 -23.81 2.15 -26.14
C ALA A 196 -23.30 0.84 -25.49
N MET A 197 -21.99 0.71 -25.27
CA MET A 197 -21.36 -0.47 -24.66
C MET A 197 -21.79 -0.70 -23.21
N TYR A 198 -22.12 0.36 -22.48
CA TYR A 198 -22.48 0.34 -21.08
C TYR A 198 -23.95 0.72 -20.79
N ASP A 199 -24.81 0.85 -21.81
CA ASP A 199 -26.17 1.43 -21.72
C ASP A 199 -26.22 2.65 -20.78
N LEU A 200 -25.30 3.60 -20.99
CA LEU A 200 -25.13 4.68 -20.03
C LEU A 200 -26.36 5.58 -20.00
N THR A 201 -26.80 5.92 -18.79
CA THR A 201 -27.95 6.80 -18.53
C THR A 201 -27.50 8.10 -17.85
N ARG A 202 -28.38 9.11 -17.83
CA ARG A 202 -28.21 10.31 -16.99
C ARG A 202 -28.86 10.15 -15.62
N ASP A 203 -29.69 9.13 -15.44
CA ASP A 203 -30.38 8.87 -14.19
C ASP A 203 -29.46 8.13 -13.22
N GLY A 204 -29.22 8.72 -12.04
CA GLY A 204 -28.58 8.01 -10.93
C GLY A 204 -29.52 6.98 -10.29
N SER A 205 -28.94 6.07 -9.52
CA SER A 205 -29.66 5.14 -8.65
C SER A 205 -30.53 5.90 -7.65
N LYS A 206 -31.74 5.39 -7.44
CA LYS A 206 -32.68 5.86 -6.41
C LYS A 206 -32.82 4.86 -5.26
N GLU A 207 -32.35 3.63 -5.46
CA GLU A 207 -32.61 2.52 -4.56
C GLU A 207 -31.38 1.99 -3.83
N SER A 208 -30.16 2.29 -4.27
CA SER A 208 -28.95 1.71 -3.67
C SER A 208 -28.79 2.07 -2.18
N LEU A 209 -28.22 1.15 -1.41
CA LEU A 209 -27.80 1.38 -0.03
C LEU A 209 -26.73 2.46 0.10
N ALA A 210 -25.97 2.75 -0.96
CA ALA A 210 -24.89 3.75 -0.95
C ALA A 210 -25.37 5.21 -0.95
N LEU A 211 -26.68 5.47 -1.07
CA LEU A 211 -27.23 6.83 -1.14
C LEU A 211 -27.28 7.49 0.24
N ASP A 212 -26.91 8.75 0.31
CA ASP A 212 -26.72 9.52 1.55
C ASP A 212 -28.02 9.93 2.26
N GLY A 213 -29.16 9.93 1.57
CA GLY A 213 -30.46 10.33 2.09
C GLY A 213 -31.14 9.32 3.04
N HIS A 214 -30.59 8.12 3.17
CA HIS A 214 -31.23 7.05 3.95
C HIS A 214 -31.09 7.25 5.45
N TRP A 215 -32.05 6.72 6.22
CA TRP A 215 -32.05 6.88 7.69
C TRP A 215 -30.89 6.15 8.36
N TRP A 216 -30.43 5.02 7.82
CA TRP A 216 -29.35 4.22 8.40
C TRP A 216 -27.96 4.87 8.32
N TRP A 217 -27.79 5.91 7.50
CA TRP A 217 -26.56 6.72 7.49
C TRP A 217 -26.60 7.91 8.45
N ARG A 218 -27.78 8.24 8.97
CA ARG A 218 -28.02 9.40 9.85
C ARG A 218 -28.21 8.97 11.31
N ASP A 219 -28.97 7.90 11.52
CA ASP A 219 -29.33 7.42 12.84
C ASP A 219 -28.20 6.53 13.39
N SER A 220 -27.66 6.86 14.56
CA SER A 220 -26.67 6.02 15.24
C SER A 220 -27.34 4.79 15.85
N ALA A 221 -26.88 3.59 15.49
CA ALA A 221 -27.30 2.38 16.19
C ALA A 221 -26.71 2.34 17.62
N PRO A 222 -27.41 1.77 18.62
CA PRO A 222 -27.02 1.85 20.02
C PRO A 222 -25.62 1.30 20.36
N ASN A 223 -25.09 0.36 19.57
CA ASN A 223 -23.77 -0.27 19.80
C ASN A 223 -22.79 -0.08 18.62
N ALA A 224 -23.08 0.82 17.67
CA ALA A 224 -22.20 1.03 16.53
C ALA A 224 -20.82 1.52 16.99
N SER A 225 -19.76 0.76 16.67
CA SER A 225 -18.38 1.14 16.99
C SER A 225 -17.87 2.33 16.15
N PHE A 226 -18.59 2.69 15.09
CA PHE A 226 -18.27 3.79 14.18
C PHE A 226 -19.53 4.61 13.86
N PRO A 227 -19.42 5.95 13.70
CA PRO A 227 -20.52 6.77 13.23
C PRO A 227 -20.93 6.39 11.79
N PRO A 228 -22.20 6.04 11.51
CA PRO A 228 -22.66 5.62 10.18
C PRO A 228 -22.32 6.59 9.04
N HIS A 229 -22.39 7.90 9.29
CA HIS A 229 -22.07 8.93 8.29
C HIS A 229 -20.59 8.93 7.88
N GLU A 230 -19.66 8.60 8.79
CA GLU A 230 -18.23 8.50 8.47
C GLU A 230 -17.96 7.26 7.59
N LEU A 231 -18.66 6.15 7.84
CA LEU A 231 -18.57 4.95 7.01
C LEU A 231 -19.10 5.23 5.59
N LEU A 232 -20.23 5.94 5.48
CA LEU A 232 -20.73 6.39 4.18
C LEU A 232 -19.69 7.25 3.44
N GLN A 233 -19.06 8.23 4.12
CA GLN A 233 -18.02 9.06 3.51
C GLN A 233 -16.85 8.23 2.97
N ARG A 234 -16.45 7.16 3.68
CA ARG A 234 -15.42 6.23 3.20
C ARG A 234 -15.88 5.47 1.96
N VAL A 235 -17.12 4.98 1.93
CA VAL A 235 -17.71 4.30 0.76
C VAL A 235 -17.75 5.25 -0.45
N SER A 236 -18.23 6.48 -0.27
CA SER A 236 -18.27 7.50 -1.33
C SER A 236 -16.87 7.87 -1.84
N GLY A 237 -15.88 7.93 -0.93
CA GLY A 237 -14.48 8.15 -1.28
C GLY A 237 -13.89 7.02 -2.13
N LEU A 238 -14.18 5.76 -1.79
CA LEU A 238 -13.76 4.60 -2.58
C LEU A 238 -14.38 4.61 -3.99
N LEU A 239 -15.69 4.87 -4.09
CA LEU A 239 -16.39 5.00 -5.37
C LEU A 239 -15.77 6.09 -6.25
N SER A 240 -15.54 7.27 -5.68
CA SER A 240 -14.94 8.40 -6.40
C SER A 240 -13.52 8.08 -6.88
N CYS A 241 -12.73 7.42 -6.04
CA CYS A 241 -11.35 7.03 -6.37
C CYS A 241 -11.31 6.05 -7.55
N HIS A 242 -12.08 4.96 -7.50
CA HIS A 242 -11.99 3.90 -8.51
C HIS A 242 -12.66 4.26 -9.85
N PHE A 243 -13.64 5.17 -9.85
CA PHE A 243 -14.26 5.69 -11.08
C PHE A 243 -13.52 6.90 -11.66
N SER A 244 -12.53 7.45 -10.95
CA SER A 244 -11.74 8.59 -11.45
C SER A 244 -11.10 8.29 -12.80
N GLY A 245 -11.30 9.20 -13.77
CA GLY A 245 -10.78 9.08 -15.12
C GLY A 245 -11.59 8.17 -16.07
N LEU A 246 -12.66 7.53 -15.62
CA LEU A 246 -13.63 6.91 -16.53
C LEU A 246 -14.52 8.00 -17.17
N PRO A 247 -15.01 7.79 -18.40
CA PRO A 247 -15.91 8.74 -19.06
C PRO A 247 -17.35 8.72 -18.50
N PHE A 248 -17.61 7.93 -17.45
CA PHE A 248 -18.89 7.77 -16.79
C PHE A 248 -18.71 7.46 -15.30
N GLY A 249 -19.74 7.75 -14.51
CA GLY A 249 -19.78 7.50 -13.07
C GLY A 249 -20.51 6.20 -12.67
N PRO A 250 -20.47 5.82 -11.38
CA PRO A 250 -21.15 4.62 -10.88
C PRO A 250 -22.68 4.78 -10.79
N GLY A 251 -23.20 6.01 -10.83
CA GLY A 251 -24.62 6.29 -10.62
C GLY A 251 -25.06 6.23 -9.15
N LEU A 252 -24.14 6.31 -8.18
CA LEU A 252 -24.40 6.15 -6.74
C LEU A 252 -24.16 7.45 -5.93
N GLY A 253 -24.37 8.63 -6.53
CA GLY A 253 -24.14 9.93 -5.89
C GLY A 253 -24.28 11.10 -6.86
N ALA A 254 -24.02 12.33 -6.38
CA ALA A 254 -24.13 13.55 -7.18
C ALA A 254 -22.91 13.75 -8.09
N SER A 255 -23.04 13.36 -9.36
CA SER A 255 -22.08 13.74 -10.41
C SER A 255 -22.83 14.11 -11.68
N ASP A 256 -22.57 15.28 -12.24
CA ASP A 256 -23.13 15.67 -13.54
C ASP A 256 -22.52 14.80 -14.65
N GLY A 257 -23.30 13.99 -15.36
CA GLY A 257 -22.76 13.19 -16.46
C GLY A 257 -23.57 11.97 -16.86
N LEU A 258 -22.89 11.02 -17.51
CA LEU A 258 -23.41 9.68 -17.83
C LEU A 258 -22.98 8.69 -16.74
N HIS A 259 -23.84 7.71 -16.47
CA HIS A 259 -23.69 6.74 -15.39
C HIS A 259 -24.04 5.33 -15.86
N LEU A 260 -23.50 4.34 -15.15
CA LEU A 260 -24.02 2.98 -15.24
C LEU A 260 -25.51 2.96 -14.85
N PRO A 261 -26.37 2.22 -15.56
CA PRO A 261 -27.79 2.12 -15.22
C PRO A 261 -27.99 1.19 -14.01
N TYR A 262 -27.50 1.62 -12.85
CA TYR A 262 -27.33 0.78 -11.66
C TYR A 262 -28.63 0.10 -11.22
N ASP A 263 -29.75 0.83 -11.19
CA ASP A 263 -31.04 0.24 -10.77
C ASP A 263 -31.58 -0.78 -11.77
N LYS A 264 -31.38 -0.58 -13.09
CA LYS A 264 -31.75 -1.57 -14.12
C LYS A 264 -30.92 -2.85 -14.02
N LEU A 265 -29.67 -2.72 -13.57
CA LEU A 265 -28.73 -3.82 -13.49
C LEU A 265 -28.90 -4.58 -12.19
N VAL A 266 -28.92 -3.90 -11.05
CA VAL A 266 -28.81 -4.50 -9.72
C VAL A 266 -30.16 -4.73 -9.08
N LEU A 267 -31.20 -3.93 -9.39
CA LEU A 267 -32.46 -3.85 -8.64
C LEU A 267 -32.24 -3.89 -7.12
N PRO A 268 -31.61 -2.85 -6.53
CA PRO A 268 -31.17 -2.87 -5.14
C PRO A 268 -32.25 -3.29 -4.13
N THR A 269 -33.49 -2.81 -4.30
CA THR A 269 -34.61 -3.19 -3.41
C THR A 269 -34.98 -4.66 -3.56
N HIS A 270 -34.99 -5.18 -4.79
CA HIS A 270 -35.26 -6.59 -5.03
C HIS A 270 -34.17 -7.48 -4.42
N THR A 271 -32.88 -7.15 -4.63
CA THR A 271 -31.74 -7.86 -4.03
C THR A 271 -31.85 -7.88 -2.51
N ARG A 272 -32.20 -6.75 -1.87
CA ARG A 272 -32.37 -6.70 -0.40
C ARG A 272 -33.59 -7.44 0.12
N ALA A 273 -34.66 -7.56 -0.65
CA ALA A 273 -35.90 -8.20 -0.21
C ALA A 273 -35.91 -9.73 -0.45
N HIS A 274 -35.15 -10.20 -1.44
CA HIS A 274 -35.23 -11.60 -1.89
C HIS A 274 -33.94 -12.39 -1.64
N CYS A 275 -32.75 -11.74 -1.58
CA CYS A 275 -31.48 -12.42 -1.23
C CYS A 275 -31.32 -12.72 0.26
N THR A 276 -32.44 -12.90 0.98
CA THR A 276 -32.49 -12.97 2.44
C THR A 276 -33.22 -14.21 2.95
N GLN A 277 -33.71 -15.11 2.07
CA GLN A 277 -34.56 -16.21 2.50
C GLN A 277 -33.82 -17.17 3.45
N ASP A 278 -34.04 -16.93 4.74
CA ASP A 278 -33.97 -17.92 5.81
C ASP A 278 -35.41 -18.21 6.24
N GLU A 279 -35.77 -19.48 6.32
CA GLU A 279 -37.11 -19.91 6.72
C GLU A 279 -37.34 -19.67 8.23
N ASP A 280 -36.30 -19.37 9.02
CA ASP A 280 -36.39 -19.17 10.48
C ASP A 280 -35.31 -18.24 11.08
N ASP A 281 -35.34 -16.96 10.70
CA ASP A 281 -34.41 -15.89 11.14
C ASP A 281 -34.32 -15.70 12.67
N GLN A 282 -35.26 -16.27 13.43
CA GLN A 282 -35.34 -16.20 14.89
C GLN A 282 -34.53 -17.30 15.60
N ASP A 283 -34.40 -18.46 14.96
CA ASP A 283 -33.71 -19.62 15.55
C ASP A 283 -32.22 -19.68 15.15
N PHE A 284 -31.84 -19.10 14.00
CA PHE A 284 -30.47 -19.17 13.46
C PHE A 284 -29.96 -17.83 12.88
N VAL A 285 -29.60 -16.90 13.78
CA VAL A 285 -29.34 -15.47 13.46
C VAL A 285 -28.15 -15.22 12.51
N GLU A 286 -27.16 -16.11 12.46
CA GLU A 286 -25.91 -15.95 11.67
C GLU A 286 -25.90 -16.76 10.34
N ASP A 287 -26.96 -17.51 10.04
CA ASP A 287 -27.09 -18.23 8.76
C ASP A 287 -27.08 -17.27 7.58
N HIS A 288 -27.77 -16.14 7.75
CA HIS A 288 -27.78 -15.06 6.78
C HIS A 288 -26.37 -14.54 6.46
N PHE A 289 -25.51 -14.35 7.47
CA PHE A 289 -24.12 -13.91 7.26
C PHE A 289 -23.32 -14.95 6.46
N PHE A 290 -23.44 -16.23 6.81
CA PHE A 290 -22.82 -17.32 6.07
C PHE A 290 -23.28 -17.35 4.60
N ALA A 291 -24.59 -17.23 4.37
CA ALA A 291 -25.18 -17.20 3.04
C ALA A 291 -24.67 -16.00 2.23
N THR A 292 -24.64 -14.79 2.80
CA THR A 292 -24.18 -13.55 2.14
C THR A 292 -22.73 -13.63 1.66
N VAL A 293 -21.82 -14.16 2.49
CA VAL A 293 -20.42 -14.38 2.08
C VAL A 293 -20.34 -15.34 0.89
N HIS A 294 -21.16 -16.40 0.88
CA HIS A 294 -21.18 -17.33 -0.25
C HIS A 294 -21.85 -16.72 -1.50
N GLN A 295 -22.85 -15.86 -1.35
CA GLN A 295 -23.47 -15.12 -2.48
C GLN A 295 -22.45 -14.18 -3.14
N ILE A 296 -21.66 -13.44 -2.36
CA ILE A 296 -20.57 -12.59 -2.87
C ILE A 296 -19.52 -13.45 -3.60
N THR A 297 -19.16 -14.60 -3.01
CA THR A 297 -18.25 -15.57 -3.63
C THR A 297 -18.77 -16.07 -4.98
N GLU A 298 -20.06 -16.40 -5.06
CA GLU A 298 -20.72 -16.87 -6.28
C GLU A 298 -20.74 -15.80 -7.37
N ALA A 299 -21.04 -14.55 -7.02
CA ALA A 299 -21.04 -13.41 -7.93
C ALA A 299 -19.66 -13.17 -8.56
N TRP A 300 -18.59 -13.20 -7.76
CA TRP A 300 -17.22 -13.04 -8.26
C TRP A 300 -16.73 -14.26 -9.05
N CYS A 301 -17.17 -15.47 -8.69
CA CYS A 301 -16.99 -16.64 -9.53
C CYS A 301 -17.64 -16.47 -10.92
N CYS A 302 -18.84 -15.87 -10.98
CA CYS A 302 -19.51 -15.56 -12.24
C CYS A 302 -18.74 -14.51 -13.07
N VAL A 303 -18.25 -13.44 -12.44
CA VAL A 303 -17.39 -12.45 -13.13
C VAL A 303 -16.19 -13.17 -13.74
N MET A 304 -15.50 -14.00 -12.97
CA MET A 304 -14.32 -14.74 -13.43
C MET A 304 -14.65 -15.65 -14.63
N GLU A 305 -15.74 -16.42 -14.56
CA GLU A 305 -16.20 -17.27 -15.66
C GLU A 305 -16.41 -16.45 -16.94
N ARG A 306 -17.14 -15.33 -16.85
CA ARG A 306 -17.42 -14.44 -17.99
C ARG A 306 -16.14 -13.85 -18.60
N GLN A 307 -15.11 -13.59 -17.79
CA GLN A 307 -13.81 -13.12 -18.29
C GLN A 307 -13.06 -14.22 -19.05
N LEU A 308 -13.09 -15.45 -18.54
CA LEU A 308 -12.48 -16.59 -19.21
C LEU A 308 -13.25 -16.94 -20.50
N ASP A 309 -14.57 -16.73 -20.55
CA ASP A 309 -15.38 -16.94 -21.76
C ASP A 309 -15.02 -15.96 -22.85
N VAL A 310 -14.84 -14.67 -22.50
CA VAL A 310 -14.37 -13.69 -23.48
C VAL A 310 -12.93 -13.96 -23.91
N ALA A 311 -12.08 -14.47 -23.01
CA ALA A 311 -10.74 -14.90 -23.38
C ALA A 311 -10.77 -16.03 -24.42
N GLN A 312 -11.66 -17.01 -24.26
CA GLN A 312 -11.86 -18.08 -25.25
C GLN A 312 -12.49 -17.55 -26.55
N PHE A 313 -13.50 -16.68 -26.46
CA PHE A 313 -14.14 -16.06 -27.61
C PHE A 313 -13.14 -15.26 -28.46
N ASP A 314 -12.28 -14.46 -27.81
CA ASP A 314 -11.21 -13.70 -28.45
C ASP A 314 -10.25 -14.62 -29.21
N LEU A 315 -9.97 -15.83 -28.71
CA LEU A 315 -9.13 -16.83 -29.38
C LEU A 315 -9.84 -17.51 -30.55
N ASP A 316 -11.10 -17.89 -30.36
CA ASP A 316 -11.95 -18.52 -31.37
C ASP A 316 -12.13 -17.63 -32.61
N HIS A 317 -12.23 -16.32 -32.40
CA HIS A 317 -12.52 -15.34 -33.46
C HIS A 317 -11.28 -14.56 -33.93
N LEU A 318 -10.07 -15.10 -33.69
CA LEU A 318 -8.86 -14.53 -34.29
C LEU A 318 -8.96 -14.55 -35.81
N ASP A 319 -8.80 -13.39 -36.43
CA ASP A 319 -8.66 -13.30 -37.88
C ASP A 319 -7.24 -13.73 -38.27
N LEU A 320 -7.12 -14.97 -38.74
CA LEU A 320 -5.84 -15.56 -39.14
C LEU A 320 -5.22 -14.84 -40.35
N ASN A 321 -5.99 -14.03 -41.08
CA ASN A 321 -5.51 -13.21 -42.20
C ASN A 321 -5.18 -11.77 -41.79
N ALA A 322 -5.55 -11.34 -40.58
CA ALA A 322 -5.23 -10.01 -40.07
C ALA A 322 -3.73 -9.87 -39.78
N SER A 323 -3.30 -8.61 -39.67
CA SER A 323 -1.92 -8.31 -39.31
C SER A 323 -1.54 -8.90 -37.95
N THR A 324 -0.29 -9.34 -37.84
CA THR A 324 0.29 -9.90 -36.61
C THR A 324 0.16 -8.95 -35.40
N ALA A 325 0.12 -7.64 -35.62
CA ALA A 325 -0.03 -6.63 -34.57
C ALA A 325 -1.44 -6.61 -33.96
N VAL A 326 -2.48 -6.76 -34.79
CA VAL A 326 -3.87 -6.84 -34.33
C VAL A 326 -4.06 -8.08 -33.47
N ASN A 327 -3.63 -9.24 -33.96
CA ASN A 327 -3.70 -10.49 -33.22
C ASN A 327 -2.84 -10.48 -31.95
N ALA A 328 -1.68 -9.81 -31.95
CA ALA A 328 -0.87 -9.64 -30.74
C ALA A 328 -1.63 -8.92 -29.62
N ALA A 329 -2.35 -7.83 -29.95
CA ALA A 329 -3.12 -7.07 -28.97
C ALA A 329 -4.26 -7.90 -28.38
N VAL A 330 -4.92 -8.73 -29.21
CA VAL A 330 -5.94 -9.68 -28.75
C VAL A 330 -5.33 -10.71 -27.79
N LEU A 331 -4.22 -11.35 -28.14
CA LEU A 331 -3.54 -12.33 -27.29
C LEU A 331 -3.05 -11.73 -25.95
N THR A 332 -2.55 -10.49 -25.95
CA THR A 332 -2.19 -9.77 -24.71
C THR A 332 -3.43 -9.56 -23.82
N ARG A 333 -4.57 -9.17 -24.41
CA ARG A 333 -5.83 -9.00 -23.68
C ARG A 333 -6.31 -10.33 -23.08
N VAL A 334 -6.22 -11.44 -23.83
CA VAL A 334 -6.49 -12.80 -23.36
C VAL A 334 -5.64 -13.11 -22.13
N ALA A 335 -4.32 -12.92 -22.20
CA ALA A 335 -3.42 -13.15 -21.05
C ALA A 335 -3.77 -12.27 -19.83
N ARG A 336 -4.20 -11.02 -20.06
CA ARG A 336 -4.65 -10.11 -18.99
C ARG A 336 -5.91 -10.63 -18.29
N ARG A 337 -6.87 -11.21 -19.02
CA ARG A 337 -8.09 -11.81 -18.44
C ARG A 337 -7.77 -13.01 -17.54
N TYR A 338 -6.82 -13.86 -17.92
CA TYR A 338 -6.34 -14.96 -17.06
C TYR A 338 -5.66 -14.46 -15.78
N ARG A 339 -4.85 -13.39 -15.86
CA ARG A 339 -4.25 -12.77 -14.67
C ARG A 339 -5.30 -12.12 -13.77
N PHE A 340 -6.34 -11.54 -14.35
CA PHE A 340 -7.45 -11.00 -13.58
C PHE A 340 -8.23 -12.10 -12.85
N ALA A 341 -8.44 -13.26 -13.48
CA ALA A 341 -9.02 -14.43 -12.81
C ALA A 341 -8.17 -14.87 -11.59
N CYS A 342 -6.82 -14.79 -11.69
CA CYS A 342 -5.92 -15.05 -10.57
C CYS A 342 -6.19 -14.10 -9.39
N GLN A 343 -6.39 -12.80 -9.68
CA GLN A 343 -6.71 -11.79 -8.66
C GLN A 343 -8.05 -12.07 -7.96
N ILE A 344 -9.06 -12.55 -8.70
CA ILE A 344 -10.34 -12.93 -8.09
C ILE A 344 -10.15 -14.07 -7.09
N TRP A 345 -9.39 -15.12 -7.43
CA TRP A 345 -9.12 -16.21 -6.48
C TRP A 345 -8.41 -15.73 -5.22
N GLU A 346 -7.46 -14.82 -5.33
CA GLU A 346 -6.77 -14.25 -4.17
C GLU A 346 -7.72 -13.43 -3.30
N TYR A 347 -8.58 -12.60 -3.91
CA TYR A 347 -9.65 -11.89 -3.19
C TYR A 347 -10.60 -12.85 -2.47
N LEU A 348 -11.00 -13.95 -3.12
CA LEU A 348 -11.95 -14.90 -2.52
C LEU A 348 -11.39 -15.53 -1.25
N ILE A 349 -10.06 -15.69 -1.10
CA ILE A 349 -9.42 -16.17 0.14
C ILE A 349 -9.68 -15.21 1.29
N ASP A 350 -9.40 -13.93 1.08
CA ASP A 350 -9.60 -12.89 2.09
C ASP A 350 -11.09 -12.73 2.43
N HIS A 351 -11.95 -12.82 1.42
CA HIS A 351 -13.39 -12.69 1.58
C HIS A 351 -14.00 -13.81 2.44
N ILE A 352 -13.73 -15.08 2.11
CA ILE A 352 -14.27 -16.20 2.90
C ILE A 352 -13.71 -16.22 4.32
N SER A 353 -12.49 -15.70 4.52
CA SER A 353 -11.85 -15.69 5.85
C SER A 353 -12.64 -14.89 6.87
N ILE A 354 -13.52 -13.99 6.45
CA ILE A 354 -14.42 -13.23 7.35
C ILE A 354 -15.38 -14.13 8.12
N LEU A 355 -15.64 -15.36 7.64
CA LEU A 355 -16.41 -16.36 8.37
C LEU A 355 -15.72 -16.81 9.67
N SER A 356 -14.43 -16.49 9.87
CA SER A 356 -13.76 -16.70 11.17
C SER A 356 -14.43 -15.93 12.30
N GLU A 357 -15.11 -14.83 11.97
CA GLU A 357 -15.73 -13.94 12.94
C GLU A 357 -17.15 -14.37 13.30
N MET A 358 -17.71 -15.42 12.68
CA MET A 358 -19.06 -15.92 12.97
C MET A 358 -19.25 -16.26 14.44
N ASP A 359 -20.49 -16.14 14.91
CA ASP A 359 -20.87 -16.65 16.22
C ASP A 359 -20.58 -18.15 16.35
N ALA A 360 -19.79 -18.53 17.35
CA ALA A 360 -19.39 -19.92 17.52
C ALA A 360 -20.58 -20.85 17.85
N ALA A 361 -21.60 -20.38 18.58
CA ALA A 361 -22.75 -21.21 18.94
C ALA A 361 -23.67 -21.41 17.74
N ASP A 362 -23.93 -20.34 16.98
CA ASP A 362 -24.75 -20.42 15.77
C ASP A 362 -24.03 -21.23 14.69
N TYR A 363 -22.71 -21.07 14.53
CA TYR A 363 -21.91 -21.86 13.58
C TYR A 363 -21.83 -23.35 13.94
N LEU A 364 -21.67 -23.71 15.23
CA LEU A 364 -21.68 -25.11 15.65
C LEU A 364 -23.03 -25.79 15.37
N THR A 365 -24.11 -25.01 15.43
CA THR A 365 -25.46 -25.47 15.09
C THR A 365 -25.62 -25.60 13.57
N LEU A 366 -25.22 -24.58 12.81
CA LEU A 366 -25.16 -24.59 11.35
C LEU A 366 -24.35 -25.79 10.82
N LYS A 367 -23.22 -26.10 11.44
CA LYS A 367 -22.37 -27.26 11.10
C LYS A 367 -23.10 -28.59 11.12
N LEU A 368 -23.99 -28.82 12.08
CA LEU A 368 -24.78 -30.06 12.17
C LEU A 368 -25.79 -30.15 11.03
N HIS A 369 -26.33 -29.01 10.60
CA HIS A 369 -27.34 -28.94 9.55
C HIS A 369 -26.74 -28.90 8.14
N LEU A 370 -25.50 -28.40 7.98
CA LEU A 370 -24.81 -28.31 6.70
C LEU A 370 -24.57 -29.69 6.06
N HIS A 371 -24.51 -30.81 6.79
CA HIS A 371 -24.35 -32.17 6.22
C HIS A 371 -23.37 -32.25 5.01
N GLY A 372 -22.22 -31.57 5.06
CA GLY A 372 -21.24 -31.52 3.95
C GLY A 372 -21.45 -30.44 2.88
N ALA A 373 -22.36 -29.48 3.07
CA ALA A 373 -22.70 -28.39 2.14
C ALA A 373 -21.69 -27.23 2.08
N SER A 374 -20.58 -27.32 2.82
CA SER A 374 -19.52 -26.29 2.84
C SER A 374 -18.88 -26.13 1.46
N GLY A 375 -19.30 -25.11 0.70
CA GLY A 375 -18.75 -24.72 -0.61
C GLY A 375 -19.00 -25.69 -1.77
N GLY A 376 -19.20 -26.98 -1.50
CA GLY A 376 -19.45 -28.02 -2.50
C GLY A 376 -20.78 -27.87 -3.25
N GLN A 377 -21.67 -27.01 -2.76
CA GLN A 377 -22.99 -26.76 -3.35
C GLN A 377 -23.03 -25.55 -4.31
N SER A 378 -21.98 -24.72 -4.38
CA SER A 378 -21.88 -23.57 -5.30
C SER A 378 -21.92 -23.98 -6.79
N VAL A 379 -22.78 -23.33 -7.57
CA VAL A 379 -22.97 -23.63 -9.00
C VAL A 379 -21.75 -23.17 -9.79
N ARG A 380 -21.35 -21.91 -9.63
CA ARG A 380 -20.24 -21.29 -10.35
C ARG A 380 -18.91 -21.90 -9.92
N LEU A 381 -18.69 -22.17 -8.64
CA LEU A 381 -17.46 -22.81 -8.19
C LEU A 381 -17.31 -24.24 -8.75
N ARG A 382 -18.39 -25.00 -8.92
CA ARG A 382 -18.34 -26.31 -9.58
C ARG A 382 -18.14 -26.22 -11.09
N GLN A 383 -18.78 -25.27 -11.77
CA GLN A 383 -18.55 -25.02 -13.19
C GLN A 383 -17.09 -24.64 -13.43
N LEU A 384 -16.57 -23.72 -12.61
CA LEU A 384 -15.16 -23.38 -12.58
C LEU A 384 -14.30 -24.59 -12.21
N GLY A 385 -14.72 -25.43 -11.26
CA GLY A 385 -14.03 -26.68 -10.90
C GLY A 385 -13.84 -27.62 -12.09
N ARG A 386 -14.88 -27.78 -12.93
CA ARG A 386 -14.79 -28.53 -14.20
C ARG A 386 -13.88 -27.83 -15.20
N ARG A 387 -13.93 -26.49 -15.26
CA ARG A 387 -13.06 -25.67 -16.10
C ARG A 387 -11.61 -25.65 -15.62
N ILE A 388 -11.34 -25.86 -14.33
CA ILE A 388 -10.00 -25.84 -13.75
C ILE A 388 -9.11 -26.93 -14.36
N ALA A 389 -9.70 -28.08 -14.69
CA ALA A 389 -9.04 -29.15 -15.43
C ALA A 389 -8.76 -28.77 -16.91
N HIS A 390 -9.39 -27.72 -17.43
CA HIS A 390 -9.31 -27.26 -18.81
C HIS A 390 -9.10 -25.72 -18.88
N LEU A 391 -8.29 -25.12 -17.99
CA LEU A 391 -8.03 -23.67 -18.02
C LEU A 391 -7.22 -23.26 -19.25
N MET A 392 -6.51 -24.21 -19.86
CA MET A 392 -5.90 -24.02 -21.17
C MET A 392 -6.97 -23.80 -22.23
N PRO A 393 -6.74 -22.88 -23.19
CA PRO A 393 -7.69 -22.63 -24.26
C PRO A 393 -8.11 -23.93 -24.94
N LEU A 394 -9.42 -24.09 -25.14
CA LEU A 394 -9.93 -25.11 -26.04
C LEU A 394 -9.36 -24.85 -27.44
N ALA A 395 -9.23 -25.90 -28.26
CA ALA A 395 -8.74 -25.76 -29.62
C ALA A 395 -9.54 -24.67 -30.35
N PRO A 396 -8.91 -23.53 -30.74
CA PRO A 396 -9.64 -22.37 -31.25
C PRO A 396 -10.47 -22.71 -32.49
N THR A 397 -11.69 -22.16 -32.59
CA THR A 397 -12.56 -22.37 -33.78
C THR A 397 -11.94 -21.89 -35.08
N CYS A 398 -11.13 -20.83 -35.03
CA CYS A 398 -10.38 -20.34 -36.19
C CYS A 398 -9.45 -21.39 -36.82
N LEU A 399 -9.09 -22.48 -36.12
CA LEU A 399 -8.25 -23.56 -36.66
C LEU A 399 -9.02 -24.68 -37.37
N VAL A 400 -10.37 -24.66 -37.38
CA VAL A 400 -11.16 -25.72 -38.03
C VAL A 400 -10.87 -25.74 -39.53
N GLY A 401 -10.49 -26.91 -40.05
CA GLY A 401 -10.12 -27.08 -41.47
C GLY A 401 -8.74 -26.56 -41.84
N VAL A 402 -7.97 -26.03 -40.87
CA VAL A 402 -6.58 -25.60 -41.05
C VAL A 402 -5.67 -26.76 -40.65
N ALA A 403 -4.93 -27.32 -41.62
CA ALA A 403 -4.04 -28.45 -41.37
C ALA A 403 -2.80 -27.99 -40.57
N GLN A 404 -2.43 -28.80 -39.57
CA GLN A 404 -1.16 -28.61 -38.88
C GLN A 404 -0.02 -28.87 -39.86
N ARG A 405 0.97 -27.96 -39.88
CA ARG A 405 2.20 -28.15 -40.68
C ARG A 405 3.01 -29.32 -40.11
N SER A 406 3.81 -29.94 -40.97
CA SER A 406 4.77 -30.98 -40.56
C SER A 406 5.90 -30.45 -39.66
N THR A 407 6.15 -29.13 -39.67
CA THR A 407 7.13 -28.44 -38.82
C THR A 407 6.48 -27.21 -38.20
N VAL A 408 6.68 -27.01 -36.90
CA VAL A 408 6.08 -25.90 -36.14
C VAL A 408 6.93 -24.64 -36.29
N ASP A 409 6.31 -23.54 -36.73
CA ASP A 409 6.92 -22.23 -36.89
C ASP A 409 6.43 -21.26 -35.79
N PRO A 410 7.29 -20.77 -34.88
CA PRO A 410 6.90 -19.88 -33.79
C PRO A 410 6.49 -18.46 -34.22
N THR A 411 6.67 -18.12 -35.50
CA THR A 411 6.20 -16.86 -36.11
C THR A 411 4.82 -17.00 -36.77
N SER A 412 4.36 -18.23 -36.98
CA SER A 412 3.04 -18.55 -37.50
C SER A 412 2.00 -18.52 -36.39
N LEU A 413 0.98 -17.68 -36.54
CA LEU A 413 -0.16 -17.65 -35.60
C LEU A 413 -0.88 -19.00 -35.56
N VAL A 414 -1.09 -19.60 -36.73
CA VAL A 414 -1.74 -20.90 -36.88
C VAL A 414 -1.00 -21.97 -36.07
N ASP A 415 0.31 -22.05 -36.23
CA ASP A 415 1.14 -23.06 -35.58
C ASP A 415 1.14 -22.84 -34.06
N MET A 416 1.24 -21.60 -33.60
CA MET A 416 1.21 -21.27 -32.16
C MET A 416 -0.14 -21.56 -31.51
N LEU A 417 -1.25 -21.36 -32.22
CA LEU A 417 -2.57 -21.74 -31.72
C LEU A 417 -2.74 -23.27 -31.68
N HIS A 418 -2.19 -24.02 -32.65
CA HIS A 418 -2.14 -25.48 -32.58
C HIS A 418 -1.35 -25.95 -31.36
N VAL A 419 -0.20 -25.35 -31.06
CA VAL A 419 0.59 -25.70 -29.87
C VAL A 419 -0.15 -25.38 -28.58
N LEU A 420 -0.74 -24.18 -28.46
CA LEU A 420 -1.58 -23.83 -27.30
C LEU A 420 -2.72 -24.84 -27.11
N SER A 421 -3.30 -25.32 -28.22
CA SER A 421 -4.36 -26.33 -28.19
C SER A 421 -3.89 -27.72 -27.81
N GLN A 422 -2.59 -27.99 -27.77
CA GLN A 422 -2.03 -29.29 -27.37
C GLN A 422 -1.57 -29.30 -25.90
N VAL A 423 -1.45 -28.14 -25.25
CA VAL A 423 -1.16 -28.06 -23.82
C VAL A 423 -2.38 -28.52 -23.02
N ARG A 424 -2.31 -29.74 -22.49
CA ARG A 424 -3.37 -30.37 -21.67
C ARG A 424 -2.92 -30.59 -20.23
N SER A 425 -3.90 -30.75 -19.34
CA SER A 425 -3.69 -31.07 -17.93
C SER A 425 -3.41 -32.57 -17.70
N GLU A 426 -3.92 -33.44 -18.56
CA GLU A 426 -3.87 -34.89 -18.41
C GLU A 426 -2.45 -35.48 -18.61
N LYS A 427 -2.22 -36.64 -17.98
CA LYS A 427 -1.05 -37.48 -18.31
C LYS A 427 -1.29 -38.08 -19.70
N PRO A 428 -0.46 -37.79 -20.71
CA PRO A 428 -0.64 -38.41 -22.02
C PRO A 428 -0.42 -39.93 -21.92
N GLU A 429 -1.22 -40.67 -22.68
CA GLU A 429 -1.23 -42.14 -22.71
C GLU A 429 0.06 -42.71 -23.33
N ASP A 430 0.76 -41.93 -24.16
CA ASP A 430 2.03 -42.27 -24.80
C ASP A 430 3.16 -41.31 -24.34
N GLU A 431 4.34 -41.86 -24.03
CA GLU A 431 5.51 -41.07 -23.65
C GLU A 431 6.16 -40.31 -24.82
N THR A 432 5.94 -40.75 -26.07
CA THR A 432 6.48 -40.09 -27.25
C THR A 432 5.79 -38.75 -27.53
N GLU A 433 4.47 -38.64 -27.35
CA GLU A 433 3.73 -37.36 -27.46
C GLU A 433 4.22 -36.29 -26.46
N LYS A 434 4.74 -36.71 -25.29
CA LYS A 434 5.35 -35.78 -24.31
C LYS A 434 6.57 -35.07 -24.87
N HIS A 435 7.40 -35.75 -25.65
CA HIS A 435 8.69 -35.23 -26.08
C HIS A 435 8.54 -34.17 -27.17
N ASP A 436 7.63 -34.38 -28.13
CA ASP A 436 7.40 -33.46 -29.24
C ASP A 436 6.70 -32.16 -28.81
N LEU A 437 5.67 -32.26 -27.94
CA LEU A 437 5.00 -31.08 -27.39
C LEU A 437 5.93 -30.26 -26.49
N VAL A 438 6.72 -30.94 -25.64
CA VAL A 438 7.70 -30.26 -24.79
C VAL A 438 8.69 -29.50 -25.67
N ALA A 439 9.36 -30.16 -26.62
CA ALA A 439 10.32 -29.53 -27.53
C ALA A 439 9.71 -28.31 -28.24
N THR A 440 8.45 -28.42 -28.65
CA THR A 440 7.73 -27.31 -29.28
C THR A 440 7.48 -26.14 -28.31
N ILE A 441 7.04 -26.38 -27.08
CA ILE A 441 6.92 -25.34 -26.04
C ILE A 441 8.27 -24.67 -25.76
N GLN A 442 9.39 -25.41 -25.81
CA GLN A 442 10.73 -24.84 -25.68
C GLN A 442 11.03 -23.83 -26.79
N THR A 443 10.66 -24.13 -28.04
CA THR A 443 10.81 -23.18 -29.15
C THR A 443 9.96 -21.93 -28.96
N MET A 444 8.77 -22.06 -28.37
CA MET A 444 7.92 -20.91 -28.02
C MET A 444 8.57 -20.02 -26.95
N PHE A 445 9.14 -20.61 -25.89
CA PHE A 445 9.87 -19.86 -24.86
C PHE A 445 11.08 -19.11 -25.43
N ALA A 446 11.70 -19.64 -26.48
CA ALA A 446 12.80 -18.99 -27.18
C ALA A 446 12.33 -17.90 -28.18
N SER A 447 11.05 -17.91 -28.58
CA SER A 447 10.50 -16.94 -29.53
C SER A 447 10.32 -15.56 -28.88
N ARG A 448 10.86 -14.53 -29.55
CA ARG A 448 10.75 -13.12 -29.11
C ARG A 448 9.79 -12.30 -29.97
N VAL A 449 9.15 -12.94 -30.94
CA VAL A 449 8.24 -12.29 -31.89
C VAL A 449 6.80 -12.71 -31.62
N SER A 450 5.88 -11.80 -31.92
CA SER A 450 4.47 -12.19 -32.02
C SER A 450 4.31 -13.15 -33.19
N PRO A 451 3.55 -14.24 -33.04
CA PRO A 451 2.62 -14.55 -31.94
C PRO A 451 3.18 -15.46 -30.85
N GLY A 452 4.30 -16.16 -31.08
CA GLY A 452 4.86 -17.14 -30.12
C GLY A 452 5.09 -16.57 -28.72
N ALA A 453 5.62 -15.34 -28.61
CA ALA A 453 5.82 -14.68 -27.32
C ALA A 453 4.51 -14.36 -26.58
N GLN A 454 3.44 -14.02 -27.30
CA GLN A 454 2.13 -13.70 -26.71
C GLN A 454 1.44 -14.98 -26.22
N CYS A 455 1.55 -16.07 -26.97
CA CYS A 455 1.05 -17.37 -26.55
C CYS A 455 1.75 -17.87 -25.27
N ILE A 456 3.06 -17.63 -25.11
CA ILE A 456 3.76 -17.91 -23.85
C ILE A 456 3.21 -17.08 -22.68
N GLN A 457 2.86 -15.81 -22.89
CA GLN A 457 2.25 -15.01 -21.81
C GLN A 457 0.92 -15.58 -21.34
N ILE A 458 0.13 -16.18 -22.25
CA ILE A 458 -1.11 -16.88 -21.90
C ILE A 458 -0.79 -18.11 -21.05
N VAL A 459 0.17 -18.94 -21.46
CA VAL A 459 0.62 -20.11 -20.69
C VAL A 459 1.07 -19.72 -19.27
N GLN A 460 1.86 -18.65 -19.15
CA GLN A 460 2.30 -18.14 -17.85
C GLN A 460 1.14 -17.62 -16.99
N ALA A 461 0.19 -16.90 -17.58
CA ALA A 461 -0.98 -16.40 -16.86
C ALA A 461 -1.85 -17.55 -16.32
N ILE A 462 -1.96 -18.65 -17.07
CA ILE A 462 -2.69 -19.85 -16.65
C ILE A 462 -1.99 -20.56 -15.50
N GLN A 463 -0.66 -20.67 -15.51
CA GLN A 463 0.12 -21.22 -14.40
C GLN A 463 -0.06 -20.38 -13.12
N MET A 464 -0.12 -19.06 -13.23
CA MET A 464 -0.41 -18.18 -12.09
C MET A 464 -1.81 -18.43 -11.54
N LEU A 465 -2.81 -18.48 -12.43
CA LEU A 465 -4.20 -18.77 -12.07
C LEU A 465 -4.33 -20.10 -11.33
N GLU A 466 -3.65 -21.15 -11.81
CA GLU A 466 -3.65 -22.45 -11.16
C GLU A 466 -3.08 -22.41 -9.74
N ASN A 467 -1.97 -21.70 -9.54
CA ASN A 467 -1.38 -21.53 -8.22
C ASN A 467 -2.33 -20.78 -7.27
N ALA A 468 -3.06 -19.78 -7.76
CA ALA A 468 -4.08 -19.08 -6.97
C ALA A 468 -5.25 -20.01 -6.57
N VAL A 469 -5.70 -20.90 -7.47
CA VAL A 469 -6.69 -21.94 -7.16
C VAL A 469 -6.21 -22.84 -6.02
N ARG A 470 -4.95 -23.31 -6.06
CA ARG A 470 -4.37 -24.16 -5.00
C ARG A 470 -4.34 -23.42 -3.66
N ARG A 471 -3.91 -22.16 -3.66
CA ARG A 471 -3.90 -21.30 -2.47
C ARG A 471 -5.31 -21.11 -1.90
N PHE A 472 -6.32 -20.96 -2.76
CA PHE A 472 -7.70 -20.83 -2.32
C PHE A 472 -8.17 -22.07 -1.57
N TYR A 473 -8.05 -23.25 -2.16
CA TYR A 473 -8.50 -24.49 -1.50
C TYR A 473 -7.73 -24.79 -0.22
N PHE A 474 -6.43 -24.50 -0.19
CA PHE A 474 -5.61 -24.63 1.02
C PHE A 474 -6.05 -23.65 2.12
N GLY A 475 -6.23 -22.37 1.79
CA GLY A 475 -6.69 -21.34 2.73
C GLY A 475 -8.10 -21.64 3.25
N HIS A 476 -9.02 -22.06 2.37
CA HIS A 476 -10.37 -22.46 2.75
C HIS A 476 -10.35 -23.68 3.68
N GLN A 477 -9.51 -24.68 3.41
CA GLN A 477 -9.36 -25.82 4.31
C GLN A 477 -8.89 -25.37 5.71
N HIS A 478 -7.91 -24.47 5.77
CA HIS A 478 -7.40 -23.93 7.02
C HIS A 478 -8.48 -23.16 7.81
N LEU A 479 -9.24 -22.30 7.13
CA LEU A 479 -10.41 -21.62 7.70
C LEU A 479 -11.42 -22.64 8.24
N ALA A 480 -11.80 -23.63 7.43
CA ALA A 480 -12.76 -24.65 7.85
C ALA A 480 -12.28 -25.40 9.10
N ILE A 481 -10.99 -25.72 9.21
CA ILE A 481 -10.41 -26.35 10.41
C ILE A 481 -10.52 -25.41 11.63
N MET A 482 -10.20 -24.13 11.44
CA MET A 482 -10.22 -23.13 12.51
C MET A 482 -11.64 -22.93 13.07
N VAL A 483 -12.65 -22.85 12.20
CA VAL A 483 -14.04 -22.60 12.62
C VAL A 483 -14.75 -23.89 13.07
N LEU A 484 -14.48 -25.04 12.43
CA LEU A 484 -15.09 -26.33 12.83
C LEU A 484 -14.45 -26.95 14.08
N GLY A 485 -13.22 -26.54 14.43
CA GLY A 485 -12.40 -27.09 15.51
C GLY A 485 -11.73 -28.42 15.13
N ALA A 486 -10.42 -28.55 15.38
CA ALA A 486 -9.59 -29.67 14.94
C ALA A 486 -10.00 -31.07 15.47
N GLY A 487 -10.85 -31.15 16.50
CA GLY A 487 -11.25 -32.40 17.16
C GLY A 487 -12.65 -32.93 16.80
N ALA A 488 -13.34 -32.33 15.83
CA ALA A 488 -14.73 -32.70 15.52
C ALA A 488 -14.84 -33.89 14.55
N ALA A 489 -14.72 -35.09 15.10
CA ALA A 489 -14.91 -36.34 14.38
C ALA A 489 -16.35 -36.44 13.80
N GLY A 490 -16.47 -36.74 12.50
CA GLY A 490 -17.74 -37.01 11.82
C GLY A 490 -18.15 -36.01 10.72
N THR A 491 -18.00 -34.69 10.96
CA THR A 491 -18.38 -33.64 9.98
C THR A 491 -17.18 -33.04 9.24
N GLN A 492 -15.99 -33.06 9.86
CA GLN A 492 -14.75 -32.62 9.22
C GLN A 492 -14.39 -33.50 8.01
N GLU A 493 -14.68 -34.80 8.07
CA GLU A 493 -14.16 -35.76 7.10
C GLU A 493 -14.66 -35.50 5.67
N LEU A 494 -15.92 -35.11 5.48
CA LEU A 494 -16.46 -34.82 4.15
C LEU A 494 -15.96 -33.47 3.62
N THR A 495 -16.17 -32.40 4.38
CA THR A 495 -15.83 -31.02 3.98
C THR A 495 -14.33 -30.81 3.80
N VAL A 496 -13.53 -31.18 4.80
CA VAL A 496 -12.08 -30.93 4.80
C VAL A 496 -11.39 -31.81 3.75
N LYS A 497 -11.78 -33.08 3.59
CA LYS A 497 -11.22 -33.94 2.52
C LYS A 497 -11.62 -33.47 1.12
N MET A 498 -12.81 -32.90 0.93
CA MET A 498 -13.20 -32.32 -0.36
C MET A 498 -12.34 -31.11 -0.73
N LEU A 499 -12.08 -30.19 0.21
CA LEU A 499 -11.18 -29.06 -0.01
C LEU A 499 -9.72 -29.51 -0.21
N GLU A 500 -9.30 -30.53 0.54
CA GLU A 500 -7.97 -31.13 0.44
C GLU A 500 -7.70 -31.72 -0.96
N ARG A 501 -8.68 -32.41 -1.55
CA ARG A 501 -8.59 -32.88 -2.95
C ARG A 501 -8.36 -31.72 -3.94
N GLY A 502 -8.91 -30.54 -3.66
CA GLY A 502 -8.82 -29.36 -4.53
C GLY A 502 -7.39 -28.84 -4.73
N TRP A 503 -6.50 -29.01 -3.73
CA TRP A 503 -5.10 -28.58 -3.82
C TRP A 503 -4.08 -29.73 -3.85
N LYS A 504 -4.44 -30.94 -3.39
CA LYS A 504 -3.55 -32.12 -3.42
C LYS A 504 -3.47 -32.83 -4.77
N ASP A 505 -4.42 -32.60 -5.68
CA ASP A 505 -4.34 -33.17 -7.02
C ASP A 505 -3.21 -32.51 -7.84
N ALA A 506 -2.06 -33.19 -7.88
CA ALA A 506 -0.82 -32.70 -8.46
C ALA A 506 -0.77 -32.77 -10.01
N ASN A 507 -1.79 -33.32 -10.68
CA ASN A 507 -1.73 -33.65 -12.11
C ASN A 507 -2.25 -32.51 -13.01
N ARG A 508 -1.82 -31.26 -12.80
CA ARG A 508 -2.29 -30.14 -13.63
C ARG A 508 -1.11 -29.51 -14.38
N TYR A 509 -1.14 -29.64 -15.72
CA TYR A 509 -0.20 -29.04 -16.70
C TYR A 509 1.25 -29.53 -16.68
N LEU A 510 1.41 -30.86 -16.53
CA LEU A 510 2.70 -31.55 -16.52
C LEU A 510 3.61 -31.21 -17.72
N SER A 511 3.05 -30.97 -18.91
CA SER A 511 3.82 -30.68 -20.13
C SER A 511 4.55 -29.33 -20.07
N CYS A 512 3.97 -28.30 -19.46
CA CYS A 512 4.65 -27.02 -19.26
C CYS A 512 5.70 -27.07 -18.15
N GLU A 513 5.46 -27.86 -17.09
CA GLU A 513 6.45 -28.10 -16.04
C GLU A 513 7.63 -28.91 -16.57
N HIS A 514 7.38 -30.01 -17.28
CA HIS A 514 8.41 -30.80 -17.96
C HIS A 514 9.14 -29.97 -19.02
N ALA A 515 8.48 -29.08 -19.76
CA ALA A 515 9.17 -28.22 -20.71
C ALA A 515 10.13 -27.25 -20.03
N LYS A 516 9.76 -26.69 -18.88
CA LYS A 516 10.67 -25.87 -18.05
C LYS A 516 11.80 -26.69 -17.47
N GLU A 517 11.52 -27.89 -16.98
CA GLU A 517 12.52 -28.81 -16.43
C GLU A 517 13.53 -29.25 -17.49
N GLN A 518 13.06 -29.64 -18.69
CA GLN A 518 13.91 -29.96 -19.82
C GLN A 518 14.64 -28.72 -20.36
N LEU A 519 14.02 -27.54 -20.40
CA LEU A 519 14.71 -26.29 -20.77
C LEU A 519 15.85 -26.00 -19.80
N SER A 520 15.58 -26.15 -18.50
CA SER A 520 16.58 -26.00 -17.46
C SER A 520 17.69 -27.04 -17.63
N SER A 521 17.33 -28.29 -17.90
CA SER A 521 18.29 -29.40 -18.09
C SER A 521 19.12 -29.24 -19.37
N SER A 522 18.53 -28.81 -20.47
CA SER A 522 19.20 -28.53 -21.75
C SER A 522 20.08 -27.29 -21.65
N LEU A 523 19.62 -26.24 -20.95
CA LEU A 523 20.43 -25.08 -20.63
C LEU A 523 21.64 -25.52 -19.80
N ASP A 524 21.41 -26.31 -18.75
CA ASP A 524 22.48 -26.83 -17.91
C ASP A 524 23.45 -27.70 -18.70
N ALA A 525 22.95 -28.62 -19.54
CA ALA A 525 23.76 -29.49 -20.38
C ALA A 525 24.58 -28.70 -21.42
N ALA A 526 23.99 -27.68 -22.05
CA ALA A 526 24.69 -26.81 -22.99
C ALA A 526 25.81 -26.03 -22.29
N GLN A 527 25.54 -25.53 -21.08
CA GLN A 527 26.56 -24.85 -20.28
C GLN A 527 27.67 -25.83 -19.84
N LEU A 528 27.32 -27.06 -19.48
CA LEU A 528 28.29 -28.11 -19.13
C LEU A 528 29.11 -28.62 -20.32
N ALA A 529 28.56 -28.53 -21.55
CA ALA A 529 29.28 -28.83 -22.77
C ALA A 529 30.29 -27.74 -23.14
N VAL A 530 30.00 -26.47 -22.78
CA VAL A 530 30.95 -25.35 -22.90
C VAL A 530 32.09 -25.51 -21.91
N ASP A 531 31.79 -25.82 -20.64
CA ASP A 531 32.79 -26.13 -19.63
C ASP A 531 32.25 -27.09 -18.56
N LYS A 532 32.87 -28.27 -18.45
CA LYS A 532 32.51 -29.29 -17.46
C LYS A 532 32.68 -28.80 -16.02
N SER A 533 33.49 -27.75 -15.79
CA SER A 533 33.69 -27.13 -14.47
C SER A 533 32.40 -26.52 -13.91
N PHE A 534 31.42 -26.22 -14.77
CA PHE A 534 30.15 -25.60 -14.39
C PHE A 534 29.23 -26.55 -13.61
N LYS A 535 29.52 -27.86 -13.50
CA LYS A 535 28.65 -28.82 -12.77
C LYS A 535 28.46 -28.40 -11.31
N GLY A 536 27.20 -28.19 -10.91
CA GLY A 536 26.84 -27.68 -9.59
C GLY A 536 27.21 -26.21 -9.31
N ARG A 537 27.71 -25.48 -10.32
CA ARG A 537 28.23 -24.10 -10.21
C ARG A 537 27.79 -23.16 -11.34
N ILE A 538 26.91 -23.60 -12.25
CA ILE A 538 26.48 -22.90 -13.47
C ILE A 538 26.09 -21.43 -13.23
N ILE A 539 25.18 -21.18 -12.28
CA ILE A 539 24.71 -19.82 -11.93
C ILE A 539 25.85 -18.92 -11.44
N ARG A 540 26.76 -19.48 -10.63
CA ARG A 540 27.90 -18.74 -10.08
C ARG A 540 28.86 -18.32 -11.19
N THR A 541 29.21 -19.24 -12.08
CA THR A 541 30.19 -18.98 -13.15
C THR A 541 29.62 -18.10 -14.27
N LEU A 542 28.36 -18.31 -14.68
CA LEU A 542 27.71 -17.44 -15.68
C LEU A 542 27.45 -16.03 -15.17
N SER A 543 27.20 -15.87 -13.87
CA SER A 543 27.10 -14.54 -13.25
C SER A 543 28.40 -13.76 -13.34
N GLU A 544 29.55 -14.42 -13.19
CA GLU A 544 30.86 -13.78 -13.34
C GLU A 544 31.11 -13.31 -14.79
N GLY A 545 30.77 -14.14 -15.78
CA GLY A 545 30.84 -13.77 -17.21
C GLY A 545 29.82 -12.70 -17.62
N ALA A 546 28.61 -12.72 -17.05
CA ALA A 546 27.59 -11.68 -17.27
C ALA A 546 28.00 -10.33 -16.66
N ARG A 547 28.61 -10.31 -15.46
CA ARG A 547 29.21 -9.11 -14.86
C ARG A 547 30.31 -8.53 -15.75
N GLN A 548 31.07 -9.37 -16.45
CA GLN A 548 32.10 -8.91 -17.38
C GLN A 548 31.51 -8.27 -18.65
N ARG A 549 30.53 -8.90 -19.31
CA ARG A 549 29.81 -8.31 -20.45
C ARG A 549 29.00 -7.06 -20.09
N HIS A 550 28.45 -7.01 -18.88
CA HIS A 550 27.73 -5.84 -18.37
C HIS A 550 28.67 -4.64 -18.15
N ARG A 551 29.91 -4.88 -17.68
CA ARG A 551 30.97 -3.86 -17.62
C ARG A 551 31.32 -3.31 -19.00
N GLU A 552 31.30 -4.13 -20.05
CA GLU A 552 31.53 -3.71 -21.44
C GLU A 552 30.33 -2.96 -22.04
N LEU A 553 29.08 -3.38 -21.75
CA LEU A 553 27.85 -2.74 -22.24
C LEU A 553 27.57 -1.38 -21.58
N LYS A 554 28.01 -1.15 -20.34
CA LYS A 554 27.96 0.16 -19.65
C LYS A 554 28.68 1.28 -20.43
N GLN A 555 29.46 0.95 -21.45
CA GLN A 555 30.15 1.92 -22.31
C GLN A 555 29.31 2.42 -23.52
N ARG A 556 28.09 1.92 -23.78
CA ARG A 556 27.24 2.33 -24.93
C ARG A 556 26.02 3.20 -24.57
N VAL A 557 25.80 4.24 -25.37
CA VAL A 557 24.96 5.44 -25.17
C VAL A 557 23.43 5.20 -25.15
N GLN A 558 22.93 4.00 -25.45
CA GLN A 558 21.50 3.78 -25.75
C GLN A 558 20.54 3.79 -24.54
N TRP A 559 21.06 3.71 -23.31
CA TRP A 559 20.24 3.71 -22.08
C TRP A 559 19.54 5.04 -21.77
N GLN A 560 19.98 6.15 -22.37
CA GLN A 560 19.42 7.48 -22.11
C GLN A 560 18.01 7.70 -22.73
N GLN A 561 17.62 6.92 -23.74
CA GLN A 561 16.34 7.12 -24.45
C GLN A 561 15.13 6.49 -23.74
N LEU A 562 15.32 5.43 -22.94
CA LEU A 562 14.24 4.78 -22.17
C LEU A 562 13.84 5.57 -20.89
N MET A 563 14.61 6.60 -20.52
CA MET A 563 14.40 7.42 -19.31
C MET A 563 14.03 8.87 -19.62
N CYS A 564 13.66 9.17 -20.87
CA CYS A 564 13.25 10.51 -21.30
C CYS A 564 11.86 10.87 -20.70
N PRO A 565 11.62 12.07 -20.15
CA PRO A 565 10.53 12.37 -19.20
C PRO A 565 9.13 12.53 -19.81
N ARG A 566 8.84 11.87 -20.94
CA ARG A 566 7.56 12.04 -21.67
C ARG A 566 6.58 10.87 -21.48
N SER A 567 6.60 10.19 -20.33
CA SER A 567 5.52 9.25 -19.94
C SER A 567 4.55 9.91 -18.94
N ALA A 568 3.29 9.49 -19.00
CA ALA A 568 2.08 10.25 -18.68
C ALA A 568 1.80 10.56 -17.19
N MET A 569 2.78 11.09 -16.44
CA MET A 569 2.57 11.62 -15.08
C MET A 569 3.00 13.08 -14.91
N ALA A 570 3.33 13.78 -15.99
CA ALA A 570 3.49 15.23 -15.99
C ALA A 570 2.51 15.83 -17.01
N VAL A 571 1.30 16.15 -16.57
CA VAL A 571 0.58 17.26 -17.20
C VAL A 571 1.35 18.49 -16.78
N GLU A 572 2.22 19.00 -17.67
CA GLU A 572 2.62 20.40 -17.63
C GLU A 572 1.33 21.22 -17.70
N VAL A 573 0.83 21.67 -16.55
CA VAL A 573 -0.10 22.78 -16.51
C VAL A 573 0.72 23.98 -16.93
N ALA A 574 0.61 24.34 -18.21
CA ALA A 574 1.11 25.61 -18.70
C ALA A 574 0.56 26.71 -17.79
N ALA A 575 1.44 27.36 -17.04
CA ALA A 575 1.08 28.49 -16.21
C ALA A 575 0.47 29.56 -17.11
N LYS A 576 -0.84 29.79 -16.98
CA LYS A 576 -1.45 31.01 -17.51
C LYS A 576 -0.74 32.20 -16.86
N PRO A 577 -0.43 33.27 -17.60
CA PRO A 577 0.08 34.49 -16.98
C PRO A 577 -1.00 35.01 -16.03
N VAL A 578 -0.74 34.94 -14.73
CA VAL A 578 -1.59 35.60 -13.74
C VAL A 578 -1.33 37.09 -13.90
N ALA A 579 -2.39 37.80 -14.27
CA ALA A 579 -2.41 39.25 -14.37
C ALA A 579 -1.88 39.90 -13.08
N GLU A 580 -1.12 40.96 -13.24
CA GLU A 580 -0.49 41.76 -12.19
C GLU A 580 -1.45 42.10 -11.05
N LEU A 581 -1.35 41.36 -9.94
CA LEU A 581 -1.88 41.74 -8.63
C LEU A 581 -0.72 42.28 -7.80
N GLY A 582 -0.72 43.59 -7.60
CA GLY A 582 0.42 44.38 -7.16
C GLY A 582 1.05 44.00 -5.81
N VAL A 583 2.39 43.93 -5.82
CA VAL A 583 3.36 44.47 -4.85
C VAL A 583 3.27 44.00 -3.36
N LYS A 584 2.36 43.10 -2.95
CA LYS A 584 2.23 42.69 -1.52
C LYS A 584 2.69 41.26 -1.17
N THR A 585 3.20 40.46 -2.11
CA THR A 585 3.26 38.98 -1.96
C THR A 585 4.55 38.28 -2.41
N THR A 586 5.68 38.96 -2.62
CA THR A 586 6.87 38.32 -3.20
C THR A 586 7.96 37.96 -2.17
N SER A 587 8.18 36.66 -1.95
CA SER A 587 9.44 36.12 -1.39
C SER A 587 10.35 35.69 -2.54
N PRO A 588 11.67 35.95 -2.48
CA PRO A 588 12.61 35.44 -3.50
C PRO A 588 12.77 33.92 -3.45
N PHE A 589 12.33 33.27 -2.36
CA PHE A 589 12.49 31.83 -2.15
C PHE A 589 11.22 31.05 -2.49
N ARG A 590 10.04 31.56 -2.12
CA ARG A 590 8.76 30.83 -2.22
C ARG A 590 8.48 30.19 -3.59
N PRO A 591 8.80 30.82 -4.74
CA PRO A 591 8.59 30.18 -6.05
C PRO A 591 9.29 28.82 -6.23
N TYR A 592 10.36 28.56 -5.47
CA TYR A 592 11.13 27.31 -5.54
C TYR A 592 10.65 26.24 -4.54
N PHE A 593 9.51 26.48 -3.90
CA PHE A 593 8.80 25.52 -3.05
C PHE A 593 7.41 25.22 -3.62
N ALA A 594 7.15 25.57 -4.88
CA ALA A 594 5.82 25.50 -5.47
C ALA A 594 5.27 24.07 -5.47
N ARG A 595 6.09 23.07 -5.80
CA ARG A 595 5.68 21.66 -5.75
C ARG A 595 5.42 21.22 -4.32
N SER A 596 6.33 21.55 -3.40
CA SER A 596 6.20 21.15 -2.00
C SER A 596 4.99 21.80 -1.31
N LEU A 597 4.70 23.06 -1.61
CA LEU A 597 3.54 23.78 -1.10
C LEU A 597 2.23 23.29 -1.73
N ALA A 598 2.23 22.87 -3.00
CA ALA A 598 1.04 22.32 -3.66
C ALA A 598 0.58 20.97 -3.07
N LEU A 599 1.47 20.28 -2.33
CA LEU A 599 1.15 19.04 -1.61
C LEU A 599 0.59 19.30 -0.20
N GLN A 600 0.66 20.54 0.30
CA GLN A 600 0.06 20.90 1.59
C GLN A 600 -1.39 21.34 1.38
N ASP A 601 -2.20 21.25 2.43
CA ASP A 601 -3.53 21.86 2.43
C ASP A 601 -3.38 23.37 2.19
N PRO A 602 -4.01 23.96 1.15
CA PRO A 602 -3.92 25.41 0.91
C PRO A 602 -4.51 26.25 2.04
N GLN A 603 -5.28 25.65 2.95
CA GLN A 603 -5.80 26.29 4.17
C GLN A 603 -4.87 26.12 5.38
N ALA A 604 -3.68 25.54 5.22
CA ALA A 604 -2.72 25.33 6.29
C ALA A 604 -1.39 26.05 6.08
N LEU A 605 -0.84 26.61 7.16
CA LEU A 605 0.48 27.22 7.22
C LEU A 605 1.31 26.53 8.31
N HIS A 606 2.52 26.11 7.94
CA HIS A 606 3.38 25.30 8.81
C HIS A 606 4.45 26.14 9.51
N PHE A 607 4.16 26.54 10.75
CA PHE A 607 5.11 27.21 11.64
C PHE A 607 5.83 26.22 12.58
N SER A 608 6.13 25.02 12.08
CA SER A 608 6.76 23.91 12.81
C SER A 608 8.07 23.43 12.18
N THR A 609 8.80 24.31 11.48
CA THR A 609 10.03 24.01 10.71
C THR A 609 11.16 23.38 11.53
N TYR A 610 11.15 23.57 12.87
CA TYR A 610 12.04 22.91 13.83
C TYR A 610 11.77 21.40 14.05
N GLY A 611 10.69 20.87 13.46
CA GLY A 611 10.36 19.45 13.45
C GLY A 611 10.87 18.79 12.17
N MET A 612 10.36 19.25 11.04
CA MET A 612 10.76 18.85 9.69
C MET A 612 10.66 20.08 8.78
N GLY A 613 11.74 20.40 8.05
CA GLY A 613 11.73 21.51 7.12
C GLY A 613 11.00 21.15 5.83
N LEU A 614 10.32 22.12 5.22
CA LEU A 614 9.76 21.96 3.88
C LEU A 614 10.90 21.97 2.87
N ALA A 615 11.01 20.93 2.05
CA ALA A 615 12.10 20.83 1.07
C ALA A 615 11.82 21.68 -0.19
N PRO A 616 12.84 22.31 -0.81
CA PRO A 616 12.68 22.99 -2.09
C PRO A 616 12.42 21.99 -3.23
N ASP A 617 11.89 22.46 -4.35
CA ASP A 617 11.44 21.61 -5.46
C ASP A 617 12.58 20.75 -6.07
N VAL A 618 13.83 21.22 -5.99
CA VAL A 618 15.04 20.48 -6.43
C VAL A 618 15.21 19.15 -5.68
N SER A 619 14.68 19.02 -4.46
CA SER A 619 14.74 17.78 -3.68
C SER A 619 14.02 16.63 -4.36
N PHE A 620 12.90 16.89 -5.06
CA PHE A 620 12.21 15.86 -5.83
C PHE A 620 13.07 15.33 -6.98
N ASP A 621 13.71 16.24 -7.72
CA ASP A 621 14.58 15.89 -8.83
C ASP A 621 15.79 15.07 -8.35
N SER A 622 16.31 15.38 -7.16
CA SER A 622 17.37 14.61 -6.49
C SER A 622 16.93 13.18 -6.14
N VAL A 623 15.73 12.99 -5.58
CA VAL A 623 15.20 11.66 -5.25
C VAL A 623 15.04 10.81 -6.51
N VAL A 624 14.46 11.38 -7.57
CA VAL A 624 14.31 10.69 -8.86
C VAL A 624 15.68 10.35 -9.47
N GLY A 625 16.63 11.29 -9.44
CA GLY A 625 18.00 11.08 -9.92
C GLY A 625 18.74 10.00 -9.15
N THR A 626 18.59 9.99 -7.83
CA THR A 626 19.21 8.98 -6.94
C THR A 626 18.61 7.61 -7.18
N HIS A 627 17.28 7.50 -7.33
CA HIS A 627 16.63 6.23 -7.65
C HIS A 627 17.16 5.67 -8.98
N ARG A 628 17.28 6.53 -10.01
CA ARG A 628 17.85 6.16 -11.30
C ARG A 628 19.31 5.66 -11.17
N LEU A 629 20.14 6.35 -10.40
CA LEU A 629 21.52 5.91 -10.16
C LEU A 629 21.52 4.52 -9.53
N LEU A 630 20.88 4.36 -8.37
CA LEU A 630 20.92 3.11 -7.60
C LEU A 630 20.36 1.92 -8.40
N ALA A 631 19.24 2.12 -9.10
CA ALA A 631 18.64 1.06 -9.91
C ALA A 631 19.49 0.67 -11.13
N SER A 632 20.22 1.61 -11.73
CA SER A 632 21.05 1.36 -12.91
C SER A 632 22.45 0.83 -12.60
N THR A 633 23.00 1.14 -11.41
CA THR A 633 24.36 0.74 -11.04
C THR A 633 24.43 -0.32 -9.96
N LEU A 634 23.36 -0.58 -9.19
CA LEU A 634 23.34 -1.54 -8.08
C LEU A 634 24.60 -1.41 -7.21
N ASN A 635 25.36 -2.51 -7.00
CA ASN A 635 26.59 -2.49 -6.21
C ASN A 635 27.69 -1.59 -6.78
N GLU A 636 27.71 -1.30 -8.08
CA GLU A 636 28.71 -0.36 -8.62
C GLU A 636 28.38 1.10 -8.28
N SER A 637 27.24 1.38 -7.63
CA SER A 637 26.99 2.71 -7.06
C SER A 637 27.99 3.06 -5.96
N TRP A 638 28.57 2.07 -5.27
CA TRP A 638 29.45 2.30 -4.12
C TRP A 638 30.64 3.19 -4.48
N ASP A 639 31.31 2.91 -5.59
CA ASP A 639 32.45 3.70 -6.05
C ASP A 639 32.06 5.16 -6.25
N HIS A 640 30.90 5.41 -6.87
CA HIS A 640 30.43 6.77 -7.11
C HIS A 640 30.01 7.48 -5.81
N VAL A 641 29.24 6.80 -4.96
CA VAL A 641 28.75 7.34 -3.70
C VAL A 641 29.90 7.69 -2.77
N PHE A 642 30.86 6.79 -2.59
CA PHE A 642 32.01 7.02 -1.69
C PHE A 642 33.08 7.95 -2.30
N ALA A 643 33.27 7.96 -3.63
CA ALA A 643 34.24 8.86 -4.25
C ALA A 643 33.70 10.29 -4.47
N HIS A 644 32.38 10.48 -4.62
CA HIS A 644 31.80 11.77 -4.97
C HIS A 644 30.73 12.26 -3.98
N ASP A 645 29.69 11.47 -3.73
CA ASP A 645 28.53 11.96 -2.95
C ASP A 645 28.89 12.20 -1.48
N VAL A 646 29.57 11.24 -0.84
CA VAL A 646 30.00 11.32 0.55
C VAL A 646 31.01 12.45 0.77
N PRO A 647 32.09 12.60 -0.03
CA PRO A 647 33.00 13.74 0.09
C PRO A 647 32.32 15.09 -0.13
N THR A 648 31.40 15.18 -1.09
CA THR A 648 30.64 16.42 -1.36
C THR A 648 29.76 16.78 -0.17
N ALA A 649 29.03 15.81 0.38
CA ALA A 649 28.19 16.00 1.54
C ALA A 649 29.02 16.40 2.76
N ALA A 650 30.18 15.75 2.95
CA ALA A 650 31.11 16.06 4.02
C ALA A 650 31.63 17.50 3.91
N ALA A 651 31.95 17.98 2.71
CA ALA A 651 32.38 19.36 2.49
C ALA A 651 31.29 20.38 2.88
N TYR A 652 30.04 20.14 2.47
CA TYR A 652 28.92 21.00 2.85
C TYR A 652 28.64 20.97 4.36
N ILE A 653 28.75 19.81 5.02
CA ILE A 653 28.62 19.73 6.48
C ILE A 653 29.73 20.54 7.16
N LYS A 654 31.00 20.40 6.74
CA LYS A 654 32.10 21.19 7.33
C LYS A 654 31.90 22.69 7.14
N GLN A 655 31.41 23.10 5.96
CA GLN A 655 31.07 24.50 5.69
C GLN A 655 29.95 25.00 6.61
N ALA A 656 28.87 24.23 6.78
CA ALA A 656 27.76 24.59 7.64
C ALA A 656 28.15 24.66 9.12
N LEU A 657 29.14 23.86 9.54
CA LEU A 657 29.70 23.90 10.90
C LEU A 657 30.74 25.01 11.10
N GLY A 658 31.22 25.64 10.02
CA GLY A 658 32.30 26.62 10.06
C GLY A 658 33.65 26.05 10.51
N VAL A 659 33.92 24.77 10.24
CA VAL A 659 35.19 24.11 10.60
C VAL A 659 36.14 24.01 9.40
N ALA A 660 37.45 24.09 9.65
CA ALA A 660 38.46 23.93 8.61
C ALA A 660 38.44 22.51 8.02
N SER A 661 38.47 22.39 6.68
CA SER A 661 38.25 21.10 5.98
C SER A 661 39.22 19.98 6.39
N ALA A 662 40.49 20.30 6.66
CA ALA A 662 41.51 19.33 7.05
C ALA A 662 41.47 18.92 8.54
N ALA A 663 40.81 19.70 9.38
CA ALA A 663 40.78 19.47 10.83
C ALA A 663 39.75 18.40 11.24
N TYR A 664 38.77 18.10 10.38
CA TYR A 664 37.64 17.22 10.70
C TYR A 664 37.35 16.20 9.60
N HIS A 665 36.97 14.98 10.01
CA HIS A 665 36.33 13.97 9.17
C HIS A 665 34.82 13.95 9.43
N ILE A 666 34.03 13.54 8.43
CA ILE A 666 32.58 13.42 8.52
C ILE A 666 32.17 12.00 8.16
N ASN A 667 31.38 11.36 9.02
CA ASN A 667 30.73 10.08 8.74
C ASN A 667 29.21 10.24 8.77
N PHE A 668 28.52 9.44 7.96
CA PHE A 668 27.08 9.53 7.72
C PHE A 668 26.35 8.28 8.20
N GLY A 669 25.11 8.45 8.61
CA GLY A 669 24.28 7.43 9.24
C GLY A 669 22.80 7.77 9.08
N SER A 670 21.92 7.05 9.76
CA SER A 670 20.47 7.25 9.61
C SER A 670 19.92 8.41 10.44
N ASN A 671 20.54 8.69 11.60
CA ASN A 671 20.16 9.76 12.53
C ASN A 671 21.33 10.15 13.45
N CYS A 672 21.22 11.24 14.22
CA CYS A 672 22.30 11.64 15.14
C CYS A 672 22.45 10.69 16.36
N HIS A 673 21.37 10.01 16.76
CA HIS A 673 21.36 9.18 17.96
C HIS A 673 22.26 7.94 17.83
N GLU A 674 22.34 7.34 16.64
CA GLU A 674 23.30 6.24 16.41
C GLU A 674 24.76 6.69 16.60
N PHE A 675 25.09 7.95 16.31
CA PHE A 675 26.44 8.49 16.55
C PHE A 675 26.71 8.81 18.00
N LEU A 676 25.69 9.25 18.75
CA LEU A 676 25.79 9.33 20.21
C LEU A 676 26.20 7.96 20.77
N LEU A 677 25.50 6.88 20.39
CA LEU A 677 25.82 5.54 20.86
C LEU A 677 27.22 5.07 20.44
N ARG A 678 27.67 5.39 19.23
CA ARG A 678 29.06 5.07 18.80
C ARG A 678 30.09 5.81 19.63
N LEU A 679 29.91 7.10 19.89
CA LEU A 679 30.81 7.87 20.76
C LEU A 679 30.84 7.34 22.19
N LEU A 680 29.69 7.04 22.77
CA LEU A 680 29.62 6.46 24.11
C LEU A 680 30.30 5.09 24.19
N SER A 681 30.26 4.31 23.11
CA SER A 681 30.94 3.00 23.02
C SER A 681 32.47 3.08 22.96
N CYS A 682 33.05 4.28 22.83
CA CYS A 682 34.50 4.47 22.98
C CYS A 682 34.95 4.40 24.45
N HIS A 683 34.01 4.52 25.40
CA HIS A 683 34.32 4.44 26.83
C HIS A 683 34.71 3.00 27.22
N PRO A 684 35.76 2.80 28.02
CA PRO A 684 36.19 1.46 28.42
C PRO A 684 35.09 0.67 29.12
N HIS A 685 34.85 -0.56 28.64
CA HIS A 685 33.92 -1.49 29.28
C HIS A 685 34.27 -1.73 30.76
N GLY A 686 33.25 -1.74 31.62
CA GLY A 686 33.40 -1.99 33.05
C GLY A 686 33.77 -0.77 33.90
N LYS A 687 33.99 0.40 33.30
CA LYS A 687 34.14 1.66 34.03
C LYS A 687 32.84 2.47 34.01
N ALA A 688 32.51 3.09 35.14
CA ALA A 688 31.36 3.99 35.18
C ALA A 688 31.58 5.20 34.27
N LEU A 689 30.60 5.55 33.45
CA LEU A 689 30.64 6.73 32.57
C LEU A 689 30.22 7.98 33.37
N ARG A 690 31.02 9.04 33.36
CA ARG A 690 30.69 10.32 34.00
C ARG A 690 30.35 11.36 32.95
N VAL A 691 29.13 11.87 33.00
CA VAL A 691 28.58 12.78 31.99
C VAL A 691 28.24 14.13 32.63
N LEU A 692 28.71 15.23 32.05
CA LEU A 692 28.22 16.57 32.36
C LEU A 692 27.31 17.05 31.23
N THR A 693 26.13 17.57 31.57
CA THR A 693 25.16 18.03 30.56
C THR A 693 24.19 19.06 31.12
N SER A 694 23.17 19.46 30.36
CA SER A 694 22.10 20.35 30.83
C SER A 694 20.83 19.60 31.24
N ASP A 695 19.93 20.28 31.94
CA ASP A 695 18.59 19.79 32.28
C ASP A 695 17.58 19.90 31.12
N ALA A 696 18.06 20.26 29.92
CA ALA A 696 17.22 20.66 28.80
C ALA A 696 17.55 19.94 27.49
N GLU A 697 18.42 18.93 27.52
CA GLU A 697 18.79 18.16 26.33
C GLU A 697 17.59 17.47 25.66
N PHE A 698 17.78 17.08 24.40
CA PHE A 698 16.73 16.41 23.64
C PHE A 698 16.38 15.05 24.25
N LEU A 699 15.10 14.69 24.17
CA LEU A 699 14.53 13.49 24.81
C LEU A 699 15.30 12.21 24.50
N SER A 700 15.87 12.07 23.29
CA SER A 700 16.65 10.89 22.92
C SER A 700 17.92 10.73 23.76
N PHE A 701 18.58 11.84 24.12
CA PHE A 701 19.74 11.80 25.00
C PHE A 701 19.32 11.47 26.44
N SER A 702 18.33 12.16 27.00
CA SER A 702 17.86 11.91 28.37
C SER A 702 17.42 10.45 28.56
N ARG A 703 16.61 9.93 27.63
CA ARG A 703 16.19 8.51 27.64
C ARG A 703 17.37 7.55 27.56
N GLN A 704 18.42 7.91 26.81
CA GLN A 704 19.59 7.07 26.68
C GLN A 704 20.42 7.07 27.93
N MET A 705 20.58 8.21 28.60
CA MET A 705 21.25 8.28 29.89
C MET A 705 20.48 7.42 30.90
N ASP A 706 19.17 7.62 31.04
CA ASP A 706 18.32 6.83 31.95
C ASP A 706 18.43 5.30 31.74
N ALA A 707 18.67 4.86 30.51
CA ALA A 707 18.77 3.45 30.15
C ALA A 707 20.18 2.84 30.26
N LEU A 708 21.25 3.65 30.35
CA LEU A 708 22.62 3.14 30.34
C LEU A 708 22.98 2.49 31.70
N PRO A 709 23.57 1.30 31.72
CA PRO A 709 24.08 0.72 32.96
C PRO A 709 25.36 1.46 33.41
N HIS A 710 25.56 1.59 34.73
CA HIS A 710 26.80 2.09 35.34
C HIS A 710 27.26 3.46 34.80
N HIS A 711 26.50 4.51 35.07
CA HIS A 711 26.87 5.89 34.72
C HIS A 711 26.46 6.87 35.81
N THR A 712 26.99 8.09 35.75
CA THR A 712 26.61 9.24 36.59
C THR A 712 26.44 10.45 35.69
N VAL A 713 25.36 11.20 35.89
CA VAL A 713 25.08 12.44 35.15
C VAL A 713 25.07 13.60 36.13
N GLU A 714 25.89 14.61 35.87
CA GLU A 714 25.76 15.92 36.47
C GLU A 714 25.07 16.87 35.49
N THR A 715 24.10 17.61 36.01
CA THR A 715 23.19 18.42 35.21
C THR A 715 23.30 19.88 35.63
N ILE A 716 23.66 20.75 34.70
CA ILE A 716 23.67 22.20 34.88
C ILE A 716 22.35 22.76 34.37
N ALA A 717 21.62 23.48 35.24
CA ALA A 717 20.39 24.15 34.85
C ALA A 717 20.63 25.07 33.64
N LEU A 718 19.81 24.96 32.59
CA LEU A 718 19.92 25.80 31.40
C LEU A 718 19.59 27.27 31.71
N THR A 719 18.70 27.51 32.66
CA THR A 719 18.31 28.86 33.09
C THR A 719 19.05 29.29 34.37
N PRO A 720 19.45 30.57 34.52
CA PRO A 720 19.39 31.67 33.54
C PRO A 720 20.28 31.42 32.31
N PHE A 721 19.78 31.76 31.12
CA PHE A 721 20.41 31.45 29.82
C PHE A 721 21.74 32.19 29.62
N GLU A 722 21.80 33.45 30.04
CA GLU A 722 22.90 34.38 29.84
C GLU A 722 24.19 33.88 30.48
N THR A 723 24.07 33.15 31.59
CA THR A 723 25.21 32.62 32.35
C THR A 723 25.41 31.12 32.17
N TYR A 724 24.56 30.44 31.38
CA TYR A 724 24.63 28.99 31.19
C TYR A 724 25.99 28.54 30.66
N GLY A 725 26.50 29.19 29.59
CA GLY A 725 27.79 28.83 29.00
C GLY A 725 28.95 28.94 30.00
N ALA A 726 28.95 29.97 30.85
CA ALA A 726 29.95 30.15 31.89
C ALA A 726 29.83 29.09 33.01
N ARG A 727 28.60 28.76 33.43
CA ARG A 727 28.36 27.71 34.43
C ARG A 727 28.79 26.33 33.91
N LEU A 728 28.47 26.01 32.65
CA LEU A 728 28.88 24.75 32.03
C LEU A 728 30.41 24.65 31.93
N ALA A 729 31.09 25.72 31.51
CA ALA A 729 32.54 25.76 31.45
C ALA A 729 33.19 25.65 32.84
N ALA A 730 32.62 26.29 33.86
CA ALA A 730 33.10 26.20 35.23
C ALA A 730 32.93 24.79 35.82
N ALA A 731 31.79 24.13 35.57
CA ALA A 731 31.59 22.75 35.97
C ALA A 731 32.59 21.82 35.25
N ALA A 732 32.74 21.99 33.93
CA ALA A 732 33.69 21.24 33.11
C ALA A 732 35.14 21.36 33.60
N ALA A 733 35.55 22.55 34.07
CA ALA A 733 36.90 22.80 34.61
C ALA A 733 37.14 22.17 35.99
N ASN A 734 36.11 22.08 36.83
CA ASN A 734 36.24 21.66 38.23
C ASN A 734 35.91 20.18 38.46
N GLY A 735 35.18 19.55 37.55
CA GLY A 735 34.80 18.15 37.63
C GLY A 735 35.72 17.22 36.84
N ILE A 736 35.46 15.91 36.96
CA ILE A 736 36.14 14.89 36.17
C ILE A 736 35.08 14.12 35.40
N TYR A 737 34.91 14.46 34.12
CA TYR A 737 33.92 13.85 33.24
C TYR A 737 34.60 13.12 32.07
N ASP A 738 33.99 12.03 31.65
CA ASP A 738 34.41 11.31 30.45
C ASP A 738 33.73 11.92 29.20
N VAL A 739 32.50 12.41 29.36
CA VAL A 739 31.72 13.08 28.32
C VAL A 739 31.13 14.38 28.85
N VAL A 740 31.25 15.47 28.08
CA VAL A 740 30.37 16.63 28.20
C VAL A 740 29.47 16.66 26.99
N TYR A 741 28.16 16.77 27.17
CA TYR A 741 27.19 16.79 26.08
C TYR A 741 26.35 18.07 26.16
N ALA A 742 26.27 18.80 25.04
CA ALA A 742 25.46 20.01 24.94
C ALA A 742 24.81 20.14 23.56
N SER A 743 23.51 20.45 23.54
CA SER A 743 22.86 20.94 22.32
C SER A 743 23.37 22.34 21.98
N VAL A 744 23.65 22.61 20.70
CA VAL A 744 23.98 23.99 20.26
C VAL A 744 22.73 24.85 20.18
N VAL A 745 21.59 24.29 19.73
CA VAL A 745 20.26 24.90 19.84
C VAL A 745 19.35 23.97 20.64
N TYR A 746 18.89 24.45 21.80
CA TYR A 746 18.04 23.71 22.72
C TYR A 746 16.60 23.65 22.24
N SER A 747 16.18 22.49 21.72
CA SER A 747 14.88 22.30 21.06
C SER A 747 13.67 22.87 21.84
N ASN A 748 13.63 22.72 23.16
CA ASN A 748 12.50 23.15 23.98
C ASN A 748 12.42 24.67 24.22
N PHE A 749 13.54 25.37 24.12
CA PHE A 749 13.66 26.78 24.45
C PHE A 749 14.06 27.65 23.25
N GLN A 750 14.57 27.02 22.19
CA GLN A 750 15.23 27.65 21.05
C GLN A 750 16.42 28.55 21.44
N PHE A 751 16.95 28.36 22.67
CA PHE A 751 18.21 28.96 23.12
C PHE A 751 19.37 28.41 22.29
N ARG A 752 20.20 29.30 21.74
CA ARG A 752 21.46 28.95 21.09
C ARG A 752 22.64 29.20 22.03
N LEU A 753 23.43 28.17 22.30
CA LEU A 753 24.72 28.32 22.95
C LEU A 753 25.70 29.05 22.01
N SER A 754 26.33 30.12 22.47
CA SER A 754 27.23 30.92 21.64
C SER A 754 28.53 30.18 21.29
N ASP A 755 29.14 30.50 20.16
CA ASP A 755 30.44 29.94 19.76
C ASP A 755 31.54 30.21 20.80
N ALA A 756 31.51 31.38 21.45
CA ALA A 756 32.43 31.74 22.53
C ALA A 756 32.23 30.85 23.78
N SER A 757 30.98 30.52 24.12
CA SER A 757 30.68 29.59 25.21
C SER A 757 31.14 28.17 24.87
N ILE A 758 30.91 27.71 23.63
CA ILE A 758 31.42 26.43 23.14
C ILE A 758 32.95 26.37 23.27
N ALA A 759 33.65 27.41 22.81
CA ALA A 759 35.11 27.50 22.92
C ALA A 759 35.58 27.51 24.38
N SER A 760 34.85 28.18 25.28
CA SER A 760 35.17 28.22 26.71
C SER A 760 35.04 26.84 27.36
N VAL A 761 33.98 26.09 27.06
CA VAL A 761 33.78 24.71 27.55
C VAL A 761 34.85 23.78 26.99
N ALA A 762 35.13 23.87 25.69
CA ALA A 762 36.18 23.07 25.07
C ALA A 762 37.56 23.36 25.68
N THR A 763 37.88 24.62 25.97
CA THR A 763 39.14 25.03 26.63
C THR A 763 39.24 24.49 28.06
N ALA A 764 38.11 24.47 28.80
CA ALA A 764 38.06 23.98 30.17
C ALA A 764 38.27 22.46 30.30
N LEU A 765 38.04 21.70 29.23
CA LEU A 765 38.11 20.24 29.26
C LEU A 765 39.50 19.71 28.89
N PRO A 766 40.00 18.69 29.62
CA PRO A 766 41.20 17.99 29.19
C PRO A 766 40.94 17.22 27.90
N THR A 767 41.98 17.04 27.08
CA THR A 767 41.88 16.32 25.79
C THR A 767 41.54 14.84 25.94
N SER A 768 41.53 14.29 27.15
CA SER A 768 41.10 12.92 27.47
C SER A 768 39.59 12.76 27.57
N SER A 769 38.84 13.86 27.76
CA SER A 769 37.37 13.86 27.81
C SER A 769 36.80 14.08 26.41
N MET A 770 35.58 13.62 26.12
CA MET A 770 34.88 13.93 24.87
C MET A 770 33.90 15.08 25.10
N PHE A 771 33.98 16.14 24.30
CA PHE A 771 32.94 17.17 24.25
C PHE A 771 32.07 16.94 23.01
N ILE A 772 30.83 16.52 23.21
CA ILE A 772 29.87 16.19 22.15
C ILE A 772 28.85 17.32 22.01
N LEU A 773 28.82 17.93 20.84
CA LEU A 773 27.81 18.92 20.45
C LEU A 773 26.69 18.27 19.63
N ASP A 774 25.44 18.49 20.01
CA ASP A 774 24.29 18.17 19.18
C ASP A 774 23.85 19.39 18.37
N VAL A 775 23.98 19.29 17.05
CA VAL A 775 23.62 20.33 16.08
C VAL A 775 22.36 19.97 15.28
N ALA A 776 21.55 19.01 15.72
CA ALA A 776 20.35 18.60 15.00
C ALA A 776 19.33 19.75 14.83
N GLN A 777 19.23 20.66 15.80
CA GLN A 777 18.44 21.89 15.69
C GLN A 777 19.22 23.09 15.14
N THR A 778 20.49 22.92 14.78
CA THR A 778 21.41 24.01 14.43
C THR A 778 21.76 24.01 12.95
N LEU A 779 21.97 22.82 12.36
CA LEU A 779 22.34 22.67 10.96
C LEU A 779 21.32 23.38 10.05
N GLU A 780 21.79 24.36 9.26
CA GLU A 780 20.97 25.24 8.39
C GLU A 780 19.90 26.08 9.11
N ASN A 781 19.89 26.09 10.44
CA ASN A 781 19.03 26.95 11.25
C ASN A 781 19.72 28.29 11.54
N VAL A 782 20.96 28.24 12.06
CA VAL A 782 21.73 29.43 12.44
C VAL A 782 23.14 29.34 11.88
N PRO A 783 23.77 30.47 11.54
CA PRO A 783 25.20 30.50 11.25
C PRO A 783 26.02 29.93 12.42
N LEU A 784 27.04 29.14 12.10
CA LEU A 784 27.87 28.48 13.09
C LEU A 784 29.35 28.58 12.69
N ALA A 785 30.21 28.83 13.68
CA ALA A 785 31.66 28.87 13.51
C ALA A 785 32.32 28.13 14.68
N LEU A 786 32.38 26.80 14.58
CA LEU A 786 32.94 25.98 15.65
C LEU A 786 34.47 26.09 15.72
N PRO A 787 35.06 26.10 16.93
CA PRO A 787 36.50 26.15 17.10
C PRO A 787 37.14 24.80 16.73
N SER A 788 37.86 24.74 15.61
CA SER A 788 38.41 23.50 15.07
C SER A 788 39.74 23.05 15.69
N GLN A 789 40.30 23.81 16.62
CA GLN A 789 41.59 23.51 17.27
C GLN A 789 41.51 22.46 18.38
N PHE A 790 40.32 22.09 18.83
CA PHE A 790 40.14 21.20 19.98
C PHE A 790 40.03 19.73 19.54
N PRO A 791 41.00 18.86 19.89
CA PRO A 791 41.04 17.47 19.42
C PRO A 791 39.95 16.60 20.07
N HIS A 792 39.26 17.10 21.09
CA HIS A 792 38.19 16.44 21.83
C HIS A 792 36.78 16.93 21.51
N LEU A 793 36.62 17.82 20.53
CA LEU A 793 35.31 18.38 20.15
C LEU A 793 34.67 17.57 19.02
N PHE A 794 33.63 16.81 19.36
CA PHE A 794 32.83 15.99 18.45
C PHE A 794 31.47 16.66 18.21
N VAL A 795 30.92 16.46 17.01
CA VAL A 795 29.63 17.05 16.63
C VAL A 795 28.74 15.97 16.04
N ILE A 796 27.51 15.84 16.50
CA ILE A 796 26.50 14.97 15.92
C ILE A 796 25.32 15.80 15.41
N GLY A 797 24.72 15.41 14.30
CA GLY A 797 23.60 16.18 13.73
C GLY A 797 22.73 15.39 12.76
N SER A 798 21.69 16.06 12.26
CA SER A 798 20.72 15.47 11.32
C SER A 798 20.30 16.47 10.24
N GLY A 799 20.08 15.96 9.04
CA GLY A 799 19.66 16.73 7.87
C GLY A 799 18.15 16.94 7.72
N ILE A 800 17.31 16.30 8.55
CA ILE A 800 15.85 16.25 8.34
C ILE A 800 15.12 17.57 8.66
N LYS A 801 15.72 18.43 9.49
CA LYS A 801 15.08 19.65 10.01
C LYS A 801 15.29 20.83 9.06
N HIS A 802 16.01 21.85 9.50
CA HIS A 802 16.25 23.06 8.71
C HIS A 802 17.11 22.81 7.46
N ALA A 803 17.88 21.72 7.44
CA ALA A 803 18.70 21.32 6.30
C ALA A 803 17.90 20.70 5.14
N THR A 804 16.66 20.28 5.37
CA THR A 804 15.75 19.77 4.32
C THR A 804 16.32 18.64 3.46
N ALA A 805 17.28 17.87 3.99
CA ALA A 805 17.89 16.73 3.30
C ALA A 805 16.97 15.51 3.19
N GLY A 806 15.80 15.54 3.83
CA GLY A 806 14.90 14.39 3.95
C GLY A 806 15.24 13.48 5.13
N PRO A 807 14.39 12.48 5.42
CA PRO A 807 14.64 11.51 6.48
C PRO A 807 15.83 10.61 6.15
N GLY A 808 16.53 10.15 7.19
CA GLY A 808 17.61 9.17 7.04
C GLY A 808 19.01 9.76 6.85
N LEU A 809 19.21 11.07 7.07
CA LEU A 809 20.55 11.68 7.14
C LEU A 809 20.90 12.08 8.58
N GLY A 810 21.72 11.26 9.23
CA GLY A 810 22.50 11.60 10.41
C GLY A 810 23.97 11.79 10.04
N PHE A 811 24.71 12.54 10.82
CA PHE A 811 26.17 12.62 10.67
C PHE A 811 26.89 12.79 12.01
N ILE A 812 28.19 12.48 11.99
CA ILE A 812 29.16 12.86 12.99
C ILE A 812 30.30 13.62 12.30
N ALA A 813 30.70 14.76 12.87
CA ALA A 813 31.96 15.43 12.59
C ALA A 813 32.92 15.21 13.75
N PHE A 814 34.14 14.79 13.47
CA PHE A 814 35.14 14.52 14.50
C PHE A 814 36.54 14.97 14.08
N PRO A 815 37.41 15.37 15.05
CA PRO A 815 38.75 15.84 14.74
C PRO A 815 39.60 14.79 14.05
N SER A 816 40.36 15.15 13.02
CA SER A 816 41.19 14.21 12.25
C SER A 816 42.32 13.56 13.06
N THR A 817 42.70 14.20 14.17
CA THR A 817 43.72 13.72 15.11
C THR A 817 43.17 12.80 16.21
N THR A 818 41.87 12.46 16.20
CA THR A 818 41.23 11.64 17.23
C THR A 818 41.85 10.24 17.36
N SER A 819 42.14 9.80 18.59
CA SER A 819 42.57 8.43 18.90
C SER A 819 41.42 7.51 19.35
N TRP A 820 40.21 8.05 19.56
CA TRP A 820 39.07 7.27 20.02
C TRP A 820 38.58 6.29 18.96
N THR A 821 38.25 5.07 19.37
CA THR A 821 37.72 4.00 18.52
C THR A 821 36.46 3.41 19.15
N PRO A 822 35.33 3.32 18.43
CA PRO A 822 34.06 2.87 19.01
C PRO A 822 33.98 1.34 19.11
N ALA A 823 33.54 0.79 20.23
CA ALA A 823 33.19 -0.63 20.30
C ALA A 823 31.97 -0.98 19.41
N ASN A 824 31.04 -0.04 19.23
CA ASN A 824 29.97 -0.14 18.25
C ASN A 824 30.50 0.23 16.85
N THR A 825 30.95 -0.78 16.09
CA THR A 825 31.64 -0.62 14.81
C THR A 825 31.04 -1.53 13.71
N GLY A 826 31.43 -1.30 12.46
CA GLY A 826 30.99 -2.07 11.29
C GLY A 826 32.06 -2.15 10.20
N TRP A 827 31.77 -2.86 9.11
CA TRP A 827 32.77 -3.16 8.08
C TRP A 827 33.29 -1.92 7.34
N ILE A 828 32.54 -0.80 7.31
CA ILE A 828 33.01 0.44 6.66
C ILE A 828 34.04 1.16 7.53
N ALA A 829 34.01 0.94 8.85
CA ALA A 829 35.00 1.51 9.76
C ALA A 829 36.41 0.98 9.49
N ASP A 830 36.56 -0.17 8.82
CA ASP A 830 37.83 -0.72 8.36
C ASP A 830 37.68 -1.36 6.97
N LEU A 831 37.95 -0.60 5.91
CA LEU A 831 37.84 -1.12 4.55
C LEU A 831 38.85 -2.22 4.23
N SER A 832 39.91 -2.39 5.04
CA SER A 832 40.90 -3.45 4.82
C SER A 832 40.31 -4.86 4.96
N VAL A 833 39.19 -4.99 5.69
CA VAL A 833 38.47 -6.27 5.88
C VAL A 833 37.81 -6.78 4.59
N LEU A 834 37.64 -5.91 3.59
CA LEU A 834 37.14 -6.28 2.27
C LEU A 834 38.24 -6.80 1.33
N SER A 835 39.52 -6.73 1.72
CA SER A 835 40.59 -7.28 0.90
C SER A 835 40.39 -8.79 0.74
N PRO A 836 40.49 -9.34 -0.50
CA PRO A 836 40.43 -10.79 -0.72
C PRO A 836 41.49 -11.59 0.03
N THR A 837 42.58 -10.92 0.45
CA THR A 837 43.68 -11.50 1.22
C THR A 837 43.57 -11.20 2.71
N HIS A 838 42.48 -10.58 3.17
CA HIS A 838 42.27 -10.30 4.59
C HIS A 838 42.13 -11.61 5.37
N VAL A 839 42.93 -11.77 6.41
CA VAL A 839 42.82 -12.86 7.37
C VAL A 839 42.18 -12.28 8.63
N PRO A 840 40.97 -12.74 9.02
CA PRO A 840 40.31 -12.25 10.22
C PRO A 840 41.21 -12.38 11.45
N THR A 841 41.38 -11.28 12.20
CA THR A 841 42.13 -11.29 13.46
C THR A 841 41.22 -10.91 14.62
N LYS A 842 41.66 -11.18 15.86
CA LYS A 842 40.97 -10.69 17.07
C LYS A 842 41.17 -9.19 17.30
N VAL A 843 42.10 -8.55 16.59
CA VAL A 843 42.39 -7.13 16.71
C VAL A 843 41.53 -6.38 15.70
N VAL A 844 40.66 -5.49 16.19
CA VAL A 844 39.78 -4.67 15.35
C VAL A 844 40.57 -3.48 14.81
N GLY A 845 40.67 -3.37 13.49
CA GLY A 845 41.26 -2.23 12.79
C GLY A 845 40.27 -1.08 12.60
N TYR A 846 40.81 0.11 12.29
CA TYR A 846 40.01 1.29 11.94
C TYR A 846 40.74 2.11 10.87
N THR A 847 40.02 2.49 9.82
CA THR A 847 40.46 3.52 8.87
C THR A 847 40.24 4.89 9.52
N PRO A 848 41.26 5.77 9.63
CA PRO A 848 41.18 6.99 10.44
C PRO A 848 39.97 7.89 10.16
N ASP A 849 39.60 8.08 8.90
CA ASP A 849 38.50 8.93 8.45
C ASP A 849 37.13 8.24 8.47
N LEU A 850 37.09 6.91 8.52
CA LEU A 850 35.84 6.13 8.51
C LEU A 850 35.53 5.46 9.85
N LYS A 851 36.35 5.65 10.90
CA LYS A 851 36.27 4.89 12.16
C LYS A 851 34.91 4.90 12.90
N PHE A 852 34.03 5.86 12.59
CA PHE A 852 32.67 5.95 13.15
C PHE A 852 31.57 5.53 12.16
N GLN A 853 31.92 5.03 10.98
CA GLN A 853 30.98 4.43 10.04
C GLN A 853 30.43 3.09 10.56
N GLY A 854 29.23 2.76 10.10
CA GLY A 854 28.56 1.49 10.41
C GLY A 854 28.83 0.40 9.38
N GLY A 855 27.78 -0.38 9.10
CA GLY A 855 27.73 -1.31 7.98
C GLY A 855 27.17 -0.64 6.73
N THR A 856 26.58 -1.46 5.84
CA THR A 856 26.04 -1.01 4.55
C THR A 856 25.07 0.18 4.72
N PRO A 857 25.30 1.32 4.04
CA PRO A 857 24.58 2.55 4.35
C PRO A 857 23.18 2.58 3.72
N GLY A 858 22.22 3.13 4.47
CA GLY A 858 20.83 3.35 4.03
C GLY A 858 20.48 4.80 3.65
N PHE A 859 21.47 5.71 3.67
CA PHE A 859 21.25 7.16 3.61
C PHE A 859 21.39 7.79 2.20
N HIS A 860 21.50 7.00 1.13
CA HIS A 860 21.80 7.49 -0.22
C HIS A 860 20.89 8.62 -0.73
N TYR A 861 19.58 8.44 -0.58
CA TYR A 861 18.59 9.43 -1.03
C TYR A 861 18.79 10.77 -0.31
N ALA A 862 18.89 10.73 1.02
CA ALA A 862 19.01 11.93 1.82
C ALA A 862 20.39 12.59 1.66
N LEU A 863 21.45 11.81 1.46
CA LEU A 863 22.80 12.29 1.20
C LEU A 863 22.89 13.06 -0.12
N ARG A 864 22.32 12.52 -1.20
CA ARG A 864 22.28 13.21 -2.49
C ARG A 864 21.34 14.40 -2.49
N GLN A 865 20.18 14.29 -1.83
CA GLN A 865 19.27 15.41 -1.66
C GLN A 865 19.96 16.57 -0.93
N TRP A 866 20.75 16.29 0.11
CA TRP A 866 21.58 17.29 0.76
C TRP A 866 22.53 17.99 -0.22
N ASN A 867 23.29 17.22 -1.01
CA ASN A 867 24.22 17.77 -2.00
C ASN A 867 23.52 18.67 -3.02
N ASP A 868 22.40 18.21 -3.57
CA ASP A 868 21.68 18.93 -4.62
C ASP A 868 20.99 20.18 -4.08
N VAL A 869 20.44 20.14 -2.86
CA VAL A 869 19.86 21.31 -2.19
C VAL A 869 20.93 22.37 -1.90
N GLN A 870 22.10 21.95 -1.39
CA GLN A 870 23.19 22.89 -1.12
C GLN A 870 23.79 23.47 -2.41
N ALA A 871 23.94 22.65 -3.46
CA ALA A 871 24.36 23.12 -4.77
C ALA A 871 23.36 24.12 -5.38
N PHE A 872 22.06 23.87 -5.19
CA PHE A 872 20.99 24.77 -5.62
C PHE A 872 21.02 26.11 -4.86
N TYR A 873 21.21 26.10 -3.54
CA TYR A 873 21.37 27.34 -2.77
C TYR A 873 22.64 28.10 -3.19
N ALA A 874 23.74 27.39 -3.41
CA ALA A 874 24.98 27.99 -3.90
C ALA A 874 24.79 28.64 -5.28
N SER A 875 24.07 28.01 -6.22
CA SER A 875 23.83 28.57 -7.56
C SER A 875 23.00 29.85 -7.56
N HIS A 876 22.20 30.08 -6.52
CA HIS A 876 21.44 31.31 -6.31
C HIS A 876 22.15 32.33 -5.40
N ASN A 877 23.39 32.03 -4.96
CA ASN A 877 24.11 32.81 -3.94
C ASN A 877 23.33 32.96 -2.62
N TRP A 878 22.53 31.96 -2.26
CA TRP A 878 21.73 31.95 -1.04
C TRP A 878 22.52 31.37 0.14
N THR A 879 23.44 32.18 0.63
CA THR A 879 24.20 31.85 1.85
C THR A 879 23.26 31.61 3.03
N ILE A 880 23.73 30.85 4.03
CA ILE A 880 22.97 30.66 5.27
C ILE A 880 22.68 32.00 5.94
N GLN A 881 23.61 32.96 5.91
CA GLN A 881 23.42 34.30 6.47
C GLN A 881 22.27 35.06 5.79
N LEU A 882 22.17 34.98 4.46
CA LEU A 882 21.12 35.65 3.70
C LEU A 882 19.74 35.04 3.99
N ARG A 883 19.66 33.70 3.97
CA ARG A 883 18.43 32.96 4.30
C ARG A 883 17.99 33.20 5.75
N HIS A 884 18.94 33.16 6.69
CA HIS A 884 18.72 33.45 8.11
C HIS A 884 18.20 34.87 8.33
N ALA A 885 18.88 35.88 7.75
CA ALA A 885 18.47 37.27 7.86
C ALA A 885 17.05 37.52 7.29
N TYR A 886 16.66 36.79 6.24
CA TYR A 886 15.28 36.86 5.73
C TYR A 886 14.27 36.34 6.77
N VAL A 887 14.53 35.19 7.38
CA VAL A 887 13.66 34.64 8.41
C VAL A 887 13.60 35.53 9.65
N LEU A 888 14.71 36.13 10.07
CA LEU A 888 14.70 37.08 11.18
C LEU A 888 13.82 38.31 10.90
N ARG A 889 13.84 38.86 9.68
CA ARG A 889 12.91 39.95 9.30
C ARG A 889 11.45 39.55 9.39
N LEU A 890 11.13 38.29 9.06
CA LEU A 890 9.78 37.75 9.23
C LEU A 890 9.41 37.65 10.72
N GLN A 891 10.33 37.21 11.57
CA GLN A 891 10.10 37.18 13.02
C GLN A 891 9.93 38.59 13.60
N ASP A 892 10.75 39.57 13.20
CA ASP A 892 10.62 40.97 13.65
C ASP A 892 9.27 41.56 13.25
N ARG A 893 8.79 41.24 12.03
CA ARG A 893 7.45 41.59 11.57
C ARG A 893 6.37 40.99 12.46
N PHE A 894 6.50 39.71 12.80
CA PHE A 894 5.56 39.01 13.69
C PHE A 894 5.45 39.72 15.05
N PHE A 895 6.57 40.00 15.73
CA PHE A 895 6.55 40.67 17.04
C PHE A 895 6.03 42.10 16.96
N ALA A 896 6.44 42.86 15.93
CA ALA A 896 5.91 44.21 15.71
C ALA A 896 4.39 44.20 15.51
N ARG A 897 3.86 43.16 14.86
CA ARG A 897 2.42 43.00 14.64
C ARG A 897 1.66 42.63 15.90
N LEU A 898 2.22 41.78 16.77
CA LEU A 898 1.60 41.44 18.07
C LEU A 898 1.39 42.68 18.96
N GLY A 899 2.30 43.66 18.92
CA GLY A 899 2.14 44.91 19.65
C GLY A 899 1.98 44.68 21.16
N LYS A 900 0.84 45.11 21.73
CA LYS A 900 0.61 45.05 23.19
C LYS A 900 0.40 43.66 23.77
N VAL A 901 0.09 42.64 22.95
CA VAL A 901 -0.08 41.26 23.45
C VAL A 901 1.25 40.54 23.68
N PHE A 902 2.36 41.17 23.29
CA PHE A 902 3.70 40.63 23.35
C PHE A 902 4.55 41.36 24.39
N SER A 903 5.40 40.60 25.10
CA SER A 903 6.46 41.13 25.94
C SER A 903 7.79 40.50 25.54
N ALA A 904 8.81 41.33 25.32
CA ALA A 904 10.17 40.84 25.10
C ALA A 904 10.84 40.32 26.39
N SER A 905 10.20 40.42 27.56
CA SER A 905 10.80 40.05 28.85
C SER A 905 12.14 40.77 29.09
N THR A 906 13.11 40.08 29.71
CA THR A 906 14.53 40.48 29.78
C THR A 906 15.29 40.29 28.46
N THR A 907 14.67 39.73 27.42
CA THR A 907 15.32 39.46 26.14
C THR A 907 15.54 40.74 25.35
N GLN A 908 16.81 41.11 25.17
CA GLN A 908 17.20 42.27 24.36
C GLN A 908 17.42 41.87 22.89
N ARG A 909 16.38 41.35 22.25
CA ARG A 909 16.48 40.77 20.90
C ARG A 909 17.01 41.74 19.84
N ALA A 910 16.68 43.03 19.96
CA ALA A 910 17.13 44.06 19.04
C ALA A 910 18.66 44.31 19.08
N THR A 911 19.33 43.94 20.17
CA THR A 911 20.78 44.13 20.36
C THR A 911 21.55 42.80 20.46
N GLN A 912 20.86 41.66 20.39
CA GLN A 912 21.48 40.34 20.31
C GLN A 912 22.17 40.18 18.94
N ASP A 913 23.29 39.46 18.94
CA ASP A 913 23.92 39.02 17.70
C ASP A 913 22.93 38.15 16.91
N PRO A 914 22.57 38.48 15.65
CA PRO A 914 21.68 37.66 14.82
C PRO A 914 22.12 36.19 14.69
N ALA A 915 23.41 35.90 14.77
CA ALA A 915 23.92 34.53 14.75
C ALA A 915 23.56 33.74 16.03
N THR A 916 23.13 34.42 17.10
CA THR A 916 22.64 33.82 18.35
C THR A 916 21.13 33.55 18.37
N ILE A 917 20.40 33.96 17.33
CA ILE A 917 18.93 33.86 17.26
C ILE A 917 18.53 32.71 16.34
N SER A 918 17.66 31.80 16.80
CA SER A 918 17.15 30.68 16.01
C SER A 918 16.05 31.10 15.01
N ASN A 919 15.88 30.37 13.91
CA ASN A 919 14.72 30.52 13.01
C ASN A 919 13.39 30.09 13.65
N ALA A 920 13.44 29.58 14.87
CA ALA A 920 12.31 29.33 15.72
C ALA A 920 12.48 30.02 17.08
N PHE A 921 11.38 30.26 17.77
CA PHE A 921 11.37 30.85 19.11
C PHE A 921 10.24 30.28 19.96
N VAL A 922 10.25 30.62 21.25
CA VAL A 922 9.26 30.18 22.23
C VAL A 922 8.63 31.38 22.91
N LEU A 923 7.30 31.39 22.96
CA LEU A 923 6.50 32.33 23.74
C LEU A 923 5.92 31.61 24.95
N GLN A 924 6.18 32.16 26.14
CA GLN A 924 5.64 31.69 27.40
C GLN A 924 4.29 32.37 27.69
N HIS A 925 3.31 31.57 28.06
CA HIS A 925 1.99 32.02 28.51
C HIS A 925 1.31 30.91 29.32
N SER A 926 0.64 31.22 30.43
CA SER A 926 -0.03 30.23 31.28
C SER A 926 -1.07 29.37 30.52
N GLN A 927 -1.67 29.94 29.48
CA GLN A 927 -2.66 29.28 28.61
C GLN A 927 -2.14 29.00 27.18
N ALA A 928 -0.84 28.77 27.00
CA ALA A 928 -0.25 28.49 25.68
C ALA A 928 -0.95 27.33 24.94
N ALA A 929 -1.42 26.30 25.65
CA ALA A 929 -2.20 25.20 25.08
C ALA A 929 -3.51 25.67 24.42
N ALA A 930 -4.26 26.57 25.07
CA ALA A 930 -5.50 27.12 24.51
C ALA A 930 -5.22 28.00 23.28
N ILE A 931 -4.13 28.77 23.31
CA ILE A 931 -3.69 29.58 22.16
C ILE A 931 -3.32 28.66 20.98
N GLN A 932 -2.58 27.57 21.23
CA GLN A 932 -2.23 26.61 20.18
C GLN A 932 -3.45 25.89 19.61
N GLU A 933 -4.41 25.51 20.45
CA GLU A 933 -5.67 24.91 20.00
C GLU A 933 -6.43 25.91 19.11
N TYR A 934 -6.49 27.19 19.53
CA TYR A 934 -7.09 28.24 18.72
C TYR A 934 -6.37 28.43 17.37
N LEU A 935 -5.04 28.32 17.33
CA LEU A 935 -4.23 28.40 16.11
C LEU A 935 -4.40 27.19 15.18
N THR A 936 -4.59 25.99 15.74
CA THR A 936 -4.63 24.73 14.97
C THR A 936 -6.03 24.22 14.67
N GLN A 937 -7.06 24.73 15.34
CA GLN A 937 -8.46 24.32 15.14
C GLN A 937 -9.33 25.53 14.76
N PRO A 938 -9.44 25.88 13.46
CA PRO A 938 -10.26 27.00 12.99
C PRO A 938 -11.73 26.93 13.40
N ALA A 939 -12.26 25.72 13.64
CA ALA A 939 -13.63 25.48 14.12
C ALA A 939 -13.90 26.04 15.52
N ARG A 940 -12.87 26.27 16.34
CA ARG A 940 -12.97 26.89 17.67
C ARG A 940 -13.13 28.42 17.60
N ARG A 941 -12.91 29.02 16.44
CA ARG A 941 -12.95 30.48 16.25
C ARG A 941 -14.34 30.94 15.83
N PRO A 942 -14.83 32.10 16.32
CA PRO A 942 -16.13 32.64 15.89
C PRO A 942 -16.14 32.94 14.39
N ALA A 943 -17.34 33.01 13.79
CA ALA A 943 -17.55 33.37 12.38
C ALA A 943 -16.90 34.70 11.96
N THR A 944 -16.67 35.60 12.93
CA THR A 944 -16.04 36.92 12.76
C THR A 944 -14.51 36.92 12.77
N SER A 945 -13.87 35.76 12.98
CA SER A 945 -12.40 35.66 13.01
C SER A 945 -11.76 36.10 11.70
N THR A 946 -10.60 36.74 11.81
CA THR A 946 -9.88 37.37 10.70
C THR A 946 -9.31 36.37 9.68
N SER A 947 -9.15 35.11 10.05
CA SER A 947 -8.65 34.05 9.18
C SER A 947 -9.16 32.67 9.58
N ARG A 948 -9.44 31.83 8.57
CA ARG A 948 -9.79 30.41 8.73
C ARG A 948 -8.61 29.46 8.54
N LEU A 949 -7.41 29.99 8.33
CA LEU A 949 -6.22 29.17 8.15
C LEU A 949 -5.87 28.39 9.43
N VAL A 950 -5.37 27.17 9.22
CA VAL A 950 -4.73 26.33 10.24
C VAL A 950 -3.27 26.73 10.37
N PHE A 951 -2.79 26.99 11.57
CA PHE A 951 -1.39 27.35 11.82
C PHE A 951 -0.70 26.25 12.64
N HIS A 952 0.02 25.34 11.97
CA HIS A 952 0.69 24.24 12.65
C HIS A 952 1.85 24.73 13.51
N CYS A 953 1.76 24.44 14.80
CA CYS A 953 2.74 24.74 15.83
C CYS A 953 2.55 23.78 17.02
N ASP A 954 3.48 23.77 17.98
CA ASP A 954 3.37 22.92 19.17
C ASP A 954 3.55 23.68 20.49
N VAL A 955 3.12 23.04 21.58
CA VAL A 955 3.28 23.54 22.95
C VAL A 955 4.12 22.55 23.75
N ARG A 956 5.08 23.08 24.51
CA ARG A 956 5.91 22.33 25.45
C ARG A 956 5.59 22.75 26.88
N LYS A 957 5.68 21.81 27.82
CA LYS A 957 5.43 22.02 29.25
C LYS A 957 4.09 22.73 29.56
N LYS A 958 3.09 22.62 28.68
CA LYS A 958 1.78 23.31 28.69
C LYS A 958 1.80 24.84 28.56
N THR A 959 2.94 25.50 28.85
CA THR A 959 3.06 26.95 28.93
C THR A 959 3.99 27.56 27.88
N SER A 960 4.62 26.76 27.02
CA SER A 960 5.61 27.22 26.05
C SER A 960 5.14 26.97 24.62
N LEU A 961 4.54 27.97 23.98
CA LEU A 961 4.16 27.94 22.57
C LEU A 961 5.42 28.11 21.71
N ARG A 962 5.70 27.16 20.82
CA ARG A 962 6.88 27.21 19.96
C ARG A 962 6.46 27.45 18.52
N LEU A 963 7.16 28.36 17.85
CA LEU A 963 6.90 28.78 16.48
C LEU A 963 8.21 28.78 15.68
N GLY A 964 8.16 28.22 14.47
CA GLY A 964 9.30 28.03 13.58
C GLY A 964 9.04 28.57 12.20
N PHE A 965 9.94 29.42 11.71
CA PHE A 965 9.80 30.09 10.44
C PHE A 965 10.73 29.44 9.41
N GLY A 966 10.38 29.55 8.13
CA GLY A 966 11.19 29.06 7.02
C GLY A 966 11.21 30.07 5.88
N ILE A 967 12.14 29.90 4.95
CA ILE A 967 12.34 30.84 3.83
C ILE A 967 11.18 30.85 2.84
N GLN A 968 10.35 29.81 2.83
CA GLN A 968 9.12 29.72 2.03
C GLN A 968 8.00 30.66 2.52
N HIS A 969 8.03 31.07 3.79
CA HIS A 969 7.02 31.99 4.35
C HIS A 969 7.15 33.38 3.74
N VAL A 970 6.01 34.08 3.62
CA VAL A 970 5.94 35.49 3.20
C VAL A 970 5.35 36.36 4.32
N VAL A 971 5.48 37.68 4.17
CA VAL A 971 4.92 38.66 5.13
C VAL A 971 3.43 38.42 5.40
N ALA A 972 2.64 38.07 4.38
CA ALA A 972 1.22 37.79 4.53
C ALA A 972 0.93 36.57 5.43
N ASP A 973 1.73 35.49 5.31
CA ASP A 973 1.59 34.29 6.16
C ASP A 973 1.83 34.66 7.63
N VAL A 974 2.81 35.52 7.86
CA VAL A 974 3.25 35.97 9.19
C VAL A 974 2.25 36.93 9.83
N ASP A 975 1.74 37.88 9.05
CA ASP A 975 0.71 38.81 9.52
C ASP A 975 -0.57 38.05 9.89
N ALA A 976 -0.97 37.06 9.08
CA ALA A 976 -2.11 36.20 9.37
C ALA A 976 -1.93 35.39 10.66
N LEU A 977 -0.73 34.85 10.90
CA LEU A 977 -0.41 34.17 12.17
C LEU A 977 -0.54 35.14 13.35
N ALA A 978 0.07 36.32 13.26
CA ALA A 978 0.05 37.31 14.33
C ALA A 978 -1.38 37.77 14.66
N ASP A 979 -2.21 38.02 13.65
CA ASP A 979 -3.60 38.45 13.82
C ASP A 979 -4.42 37.40 14.58
N ILE A 980 -4.24 36.10 14.29
CA ILE A 980 -4.90 35.03 15.02
C ILE A 980 -4.35 34.84 16.45
N VAL A 981 -3.06 35.06 16.68
CA VAL A 981 -2.50 35.07 18.04
C VAL A 981 -3.10 36.21 18.88
N ILE A 982 -3.26 37.40 18.30
CA ILE A 982 -3.91 38.54 18.95
C ILE A 982 -5.38 38.22 19.26
N GLU A 983 -6.11 37.63 18.31
CA GLU A 983 -7.50 37.23 18.52
C GLU A 983 -7.63 36.17 19.63
N ALA A 984 -6.75 35.17 19.64
CA ALA A 984 -6.70 34.16 20.69
C ALA A 984 -6.48 34.81 22.06
N HIS A 985 -5.50 35.71 22.17
CA HIS A 985 -5.20 36.44 23.41
C HIS A 985 -6.41 37.26 23.90
N ALA A 986 -7.09 37.96 22.98
CA ALA A 986 -8.28 38.75 23.30
C ALA A 986 -9.44 37.89 23.81
N ILE A 987 -9.66 36.71 23.23
CA ILE A 987 -10.71 35.77 23.65
C ILE A 987 -10.43 35.19 25.04
N LEU A 988 -9.17 34.97 25.39
CA LEU A 988 -8.80 34.53 26.74
C LEU A 988 -9.06 35.60 27.81
N ALA A 989 -9.30 36.85 27.42
CA ALA A 989 -9.59 37.99 28.31
C ALA A 989 -8.56 38.13 29.46
N THR A 990 -7.29 37.84 29.16
CA THR A 990 -6.19 37.86 30.13
C THR A 990 -5.29 39.08 29.94
N PRO A 991 -4.77 39.69 31.04
CA PRO A 991 -3.76 40.74 30.95
C PRO A 991 -2.33 40.19 30.75
N GLU A 992 -2.12 38.87 30.90
CA GLU A 992 -0.80 38.24 30.76
C GLU A 992 -0.32 38.32 29.30
N PRO A 993 0.86 38.92 29.01
CA PRO A 993 1.39 38.96 27.65
C PRO A 993 2.05 37.64 27.26
N LEU A 994 2.06 37.33 25.97
CA LEU A 994 2.94 36.30 25.40
C LEU A 994 4.39 36.77 25.52
N THR A 995 5.16 36.09 26.37
CA THR A 995 6.48 36.53 26.78
C THR A 995 7.56 35.75 26.05
N LEU A 996 8.46 36.43 25.33
CA LEU A 996 9.59 35.77 24.67
C LEU A 996 10.52 35.11 25.70
N VAL A 997 10.91 33.86 25.47
CA VAL A 997 11.79 33.12 26.39
C VAL A 997 13.27 33.46 26.16
N VAL A 998 13.72 33.56 24.90
CA VAL A 998 15.12 33.80 24.50
C VAL A 998 15.21 34.63 23.23
#